data_AF-A0A167DW50-F1
#
_entry.id   AF-A0A167DW50-F1
#
_cell.length_a   1.000
_cell.length_b   1.000
_cell.length_c   1.000
_cell.angle_alpha   90.00
_cell.angle_beta   90.00
_cell.angle_gamma   90.00
#
_symmetry.space_group_name_H-M   'P 1'
#
loop_
_entity.id
_entity.type
_entity.pdbx_description
1 polymer ?
#
loop_
_entity_poly.entity_id
_entity_poly.type
_entity_poly.pdbx_seq_one_letter_code
_entity_poly.pdbx_strand_id
1 'polypeptide(L)'
;MDQRPPLHGEQDSSLPLLPIERLPKASNGRSHARQDERRRAECTIAWICALDLEFTASRYMLDDEYKLPPIAGDHNLYVLGNIGKHRVVMTSLAGQIGTNRAAVVVTNLMRSFPGIYATFMVGIGGGVPSMDNDVHLGDVVVGTMVIQYDLGKVTTYEQFEPTATGKYPLWRLASAVSIFQSKQDAHRCGEEISSLLKSRLGDCPGRFARPERPDHLFRTSYDHPSNDTPPRPCVDCDLNRLSPRTPRALDLPSIFYGGIASGNKVIKNARTRDELSAKHKALCFEMEAAGVMVTSQCLVVRGISDYADSHKNNDWQEYAAAVAAAYTRLFLKDMQPEPGRKTTFELRLIAVPIVLTLLAKTAAALKRQNAILPQILSSADLNGQTFLVARRHDGQLWFTTKEGGSWTHRWTSTQQHAKSQPTCLIWGNPKRLGVFYIRDDRTVMTNSLLNGTWGDWETLGAKAGSTAVLCLEAQNAAVHVWIREDTRAKLIQHNYWENSRNDWHTVTPSWEPGINGVEAKGAHSAPAVACRNSTTTNDVIIYDKLGSPYHRQWLNNRNRWGPWNSLGGFYVGDPVLVSPADDRLDFFGVSKSSKSLVHTSWTIGSGYSDSRDLNGSWKSVPSVAMTASDRLDVFILSQSGTVHHRALLGSTWTSEWSDLNISATSAPLATRLDSSTPPQIMLQVVVAGGVVMNSEWEATSDGGLKKTVPMTQIGDGLSDDWLEVD
;
A
#
# COMPACT_ATOMS: atom_id res chain seq x y z
N MET A 1 -41.21 -62.19 2.19
CA MET A 1 -42.11 -62.09 1.03
C MET A 1 -42.32 -60.60 0.83
N ASP A 2 -41.79 -59.90 -0.18
CA ASP A 2 -41.22 -60.23 -1.49
C ASP A 2 -40.20 -59.12 -1.84
N GLN A 3 -38.91 -59.43 -2.09
CA GLN A 3 -38.26 -59.60 -3.40
C GLN A 3 -38.44 -58.47 -4.44
N ARG A 4 -37.33 -57.77 -4.73
CA ARG A 4 -36.79 -57.40 -6.07
C ARG A 4 -35.29 -57.02 -5.94
N PRO A 5 -34.48 -57.09 -7.03
CA PRO A 5 -33.17 -57.77 -7.05
C PRO A 5 -31.92 -56.84 -7.03
N PRO A 6 -30.69 -57.39 -6.89
CA PRO A 6 -29.46 -56.60 -6.78
C PRO A 6 -28.89 -56.21 -8.15
N LEU A 7 -28.39 -54.98 -8.25
CA LEU A 7 -27.60 -54.52 -9.39
C LEU A 7 -26.13 -54.96 -9.21
N HIS A 8 -25.63 -55.64 -10.24
CA HIS A 8 -24.27 -56.11 -10.40
C HIS A 8 -23.25 -54.97 -10.56
N GLY A 9 -22.08 -55.14 -9.93
CA GLY A 9 -20.79 -55.00 -10.61
C GLY A 9 -20.15 -53.61 -10.60
N GLU A 10 -19.64 -53.18 -9.44
CA GLU A 10 -18.45 -52.32 -9.42
C GLU A 10 -17.26 -53.16 -9.90
N GLN A 11 -16.89 -53.02 -11.17
CA GLN A 11 -15.55 -53.36 -11.63
C GLN A 11 -14.64 -52.17 -11.34
N ASP A 12 -13.78 -52.40 -10.36
CA ASP A 12 -12.66 -51.57 -9.95
C ASP A 12 -11.69 -51.37 -11.14
N SER A 13 -11.81 -50.23 -11.83
CA SER A 13 -10.83 -49.80 -12.83
C SER A 13 -9.87 -48.78 -12.21
N SER A 14 -9.00 -49.26 -11.33
CA SER A 14 -7.89 -48.47 -10.79
C SER A 14 -6.83 -48.22 -11.88
N LEU A 15 -6.98 -47.12 -12.63
CA LEU A 15 -5.89 -46.56 -13.43
C LEU A 15 -4.89 -45.83 -12.49
N PRO A 16 -3.57 -45.86 -12.77
CA PRO A 16 -2.60 -45.20 -11.91
C PRO A 16 -2.75 -43.68 -12.03
N LEU A 17 -3.37 -43.06 -11.03
CA LEU A 17 -3.33 -41.62 -10.84
C LEU A 17 -1.89 -41.22 -10.53
N LEU A 18 -1.34 -40.28 -11.30
CA LEU A 18 -0.08 -39.60 -10.96
C LEU A 18 -0.16 -39.06 -9.52
N PRO A 19 0.95 -39.07 -8.75
CA PRO A 19 0.91 -38.73 -7.33
C PRO A 19 0.44 -37.29 -7.14
N ILE A 20 -0.73 -37.10 -6.53
CA ILE A 20 -1.18 -35.78 -6.06
C ILE A 20 -0.41 -35.47 -4.77
N GLU A 21 0.67 -34.70 -4.86
CA GLU A 21 1.32 -34.15 -3.68
C GLU A 21 0.34 -33.24 -2.91
N ARG A 22 -0.13 -33.72 -1.76
CA ARG A 22 -0.85 -32.89 -0.79
C ARG A 22 0.17 -32.03 -0.05
N LEU A 23 0.11 -30.71 -0.25
CA LEU A 23 0.89 -29.75 0.54
C LEU A 23 0.58 -29.88 2.04
N PRO A 24 1.59 -29.71 2.93
CA PRO A 24 1.41 -29.83 4.37
C PRO A 24 0.54 -28.70 4.93
N LYS A 25 -0.32 -29.02 5.90
CA LYS A 25 -1.11 -28.04 6.67
C LYS A 25 -0.26 -27.41 7.78
N ALA A 26 -0.04 -26.09 7.73
CA ALA A 26 0.06 -25.21 8.93
C ALA A 26 0.06 -23.70 8.60
N SER A 27 -0.84 -22.96 9.26
CA SER A 27 -0.84 -21.53 9.67
C SER A 27 -0.44 -20.39 8.70
N ASN A 28 -1.42 -19.83 7.96
CA ASN A 28 -1.71 -18.38 7.79
C ASN A 28 -2.58 -18.11 6.55
N GLY A 29 -3.91 -18.03 6.70
CA GLY A 29 -4.87 -17.95 5.58
C GLY A 29 -4.73 -16.74 4.64
N ARG A 30 -4.12 -15.62 5.07
CA ARG A 30 -3.88 -14.45 4.21
C ARG A 30 -2.70 -14.60 3.24
N SER A 31 -1.75 -15.49 3.54
CA SER A 31 -0.56 -15.70 2.69
C SER A 31 -0.87 -16.61 1.49
N HIS A 32 -1.67 -17.67 1.71
CA HIS A 32 -2.09 -18.60 0.65
C HIS A 32 -3.01 -17.93 -0.39
N ALA A 33 -3.96 -17.09 0.03
CA ALA A 33 -4.83 -16.38 -0.90
C ALA A 33 -4.05 -15.50 -1.89
N ARG A 34 -3.00 -14.80 -1.41
CA ARG A 34 -2.11 -14.01 -2.26
C ARG A 34 -1.27 -14.88 -3.20
N GLN A 35 -0.85 -16.06 -2.74
CA GLN A 35 -0.10 -17.00 -3.57
C GLN A 35 -0.97 -17.60 -4.68
N ASP A 36 -2.22 -17.91 -4.40
CA ASP A 36 -3.18 -18.43 -5.39
C ASP A 36 -3.53 -17.36 -6.43
N GLU A 37 -3.78 -16.12 -6.01
CA GLU A 37 -3.96 -14.97 -6.92
C GLU A 37 -2.76 -14.78 -7.84
N ARG A 38 -1.55 -14.86 -7.29
CA ARG A 38 -0.31 -14.79 -8.07
C ARG A 38 -0.21 -15.93 -9.09
N ARG A 39 -0.46 -17.18 -8.69
CA ARG A 39 -0.43 -18.34 -9.60
C ARG A 39 -1.43 -18.20 -10.76
N ARG A 40 -2.62 -17.63 -10.52
CA ARG A 40 -3.60 -17.34 -11.58
C ARG A 40 -3.11 -16.24 -12.52
N ALA A 41 -2.51 -15.17 -11.98
CA ALA A 41 -1.95 -14.09 -12.80
C ALA A 41 -0.75 -14.54 -13.64
N GLU A 42 -0.02 -15.56 -13.21
CA GLU A 42 1.13 -16.09 -13.95
C GLU A 42 0.75 -17.14 -15.03
N CYS A 43 -0.52 -17.53 -15.14
CA CYS A 43 -0.99 -18.40 -16.23
C CYS A 43 -1.04 -17.63 -17.54
N THR A 44 -0.46 -18.20 -18.60
CA THR A 44 -0.26 -17.51 -19.88
C THR A 44 -1.10 -18.07 -21.02
N ILE A 45 -1.50 -19.34 -20.91
CA ILE A 45 -2.22 -20.08 -21.95
C ILE A 45 -3.58 -20.56 -21.43
N ALA A 46 -4.65 -20.22 -22.16
CA ALA A 46 -5.95 -20.86 -22.01
C ALA A 46 -6.07 -22.05 -22.98
N TRP A 47 -6.46 -23.23 -22.49
CA TRP A 47 -6.73 -24.41 -23.31
C TRP A 47 -8.15 -24.91 -23.01
N ILE A 48 -9.04 -24.79 -23.98
CA ILE A 48 -10.46 -25.06 -23.83
C ILE A 48 -10.83 -26.28 -24.67
N CYS A 49 -11.60 -27.18 -24.07
CA CYS A 49 -12.16 -28.37 -24.72
C CYS A 49 -13.68 -28.38 -24.58
N ALA A 50 -14.39 -28.93 -25.56
CA ALA A 50 -15.85 -29.03 -25.55
C ALA A 50 -16.32 -30.31 -24.85
N LEU A 51 -15.67 -31.44 -25.15
CA LEU A 51 -16.06 -32.77 -24.70
C LEU A 51 -15.11 -33.32 -23.63
N ASP A 52 -15.60 -34.25 -22.82
CA ASP A 52 -14.81 -34.87 -21.76
C ASP A 52 -13.65 -35.71 -22.29
N LEU A 53 -13.82 -36.36 -23.46
CA LEU A 53 -12.74 -37.09 -24.13
C LEU A 53 -11.63 -36.14 -24.60
N GLU A 54 -11.98 -34.95 -25.08
CA GLU A 54 -11.02 -33.93 -25.55
C GLU A 54 -10.25 -33.36 -24.36
N PHE A 55 -10.95 -33.07 -23.27
CA PHE A 55 -10.36 -32.59 -22.03
C PHE A 55 -9.44 -33.64 -21.41
N THR A 56 -9.85 -34.90 -21.42
CA THR A 56 -9.03 -36.01 -20.92
C THR A 56 -7.74 -36.17 -21.74
N ALA A 57 -7.83 -36.22 -23.07
CA ALA A 57 -6.67 -36.29 -23.95
C ALA A 57 -5.72 -35.11 -23.72
N SER A 58 -6.27 -33.90 -23.57
CA SER A 58 -5.49 -32.67 -23.33
C SER A 58 -4.74 -32.70 -21.99
N ARG A 59 -5.34 -33.23 -20.92
CA ARG A 59 -4.69 -33.33 -19.60
C ARG A 59 -3.43 -34.20 -19.62
N TYR A 60 -3.43 -35.30 -20.38
CA TYR A 60 -2.24 -36.16 -20.54
C TYR A 60 -1.07 -35.46 -21.26
N MET A 61 -1.33 -34.31 -21.89
CA MET A 61 -0.31 -33.50 -22.55
C MET A 61 0.38 -32.49 -21.62
N LEU A 62 -0.06 -32.35 -20.37
CA LEU A 62 0.65 -31.55 -19.37
C LEU A 62 1.96 -32.23 -18.93
N ASP A 63 2.94 -31.43 -18.50
CA ASP A 63 4.16 -31.91 -17.83
C ASP A 63 3.93 -32.15 -16.33
N ASP A 64 3.09 -31.32 -15.72
CA ASP A 64 2.61 -31.45 -14.35
C ASP A 64 1.16 -30.95 -14.24
N GLU A 65 0.44 -31.38 -13.21
CA GLU A 65 -0.95 -30.98 -12.97
C GLU A 65 -1.15 -30.54 -11.51
N TYR A 66 -1.87 -29.44 -11.31
CA TYR A 66 -2.32 -28.99 -9.99
C TYR A 66 -3.66 -28.25 -10.08
N LYS A 67 -4.33 -28.10 -8.92
CA LYS A 67 -5.62 -27.42 -8.79
C LYS A 67 -5.52 -26.23 -7.84
N LEU A 68 -6.27 -25.19 -8.13
CA LEU A 68 -6.45 -24.03 -7.25
C LEU A 68 -7.88 -24.04 -6.68
N PRO A 69 -8.13 -23.34 -5.55
CA PRO A 69 -9.48 -23.21 -5.01
C PRO A 69 -10.45 -22.54 -6.02
N PRO A 70 -11.76 -22.84 -5.93
CA PRO A 70 -12.79 -22.17 -6.71
C PRO A 70 -12.77 -20.64 -6.55
N ILE A 71 -13.26 -19.93 -7.56
CA ILE A 71 -13.27 -18.46 -7.60
C ILE A 71 -14.70 -17.97 -7.38
N ALA A 72 -14.89 -17.03 -6.46
CA ALA A 72 -16.21 -16.47 -6.19
C ALA A 72 -16.78 -15.80 -7.46
N GLY A 73 -17.99 -16.19 -7.86
CA GLY A 73 -18.67 -15.66 -9.05
C GLY A 73 -18.21 -16.27 -10.38
N ASP A 74 -17.30 -17.25 -10.37
CA ASP A 74 -16.92 -18.06 -11.51
C ASP A 74 -17.30 -19.53 -11.25
N HIS A 75 -18.15 -20.07 -12.12
CA HIS A 75 -18.67 -21.44 -11.99
C HIS A 75 -17.87 -22.46 -12.80
N ASN A 76 -16.83 -22.03 -13.51
CA ASN A 76 -15.96 -22.95 -14.22
C ASN A 76 -15.03 -23.68 -13.24
N LEU A 77 -14.66 -24.91 -13.61
CA LEU A 77 -13.65 -25.68 -12.90
C LEU A 77 -12.39 -25.76 -13.76
N TYR A 78 -11.25 -25.48 -13.12
CA TYR A 78 -9.96 -25.36 -13.79
C TYR A 78 -8.99 -26.44 -13.35
N VAL A 79 -8.26 -26.98 -14.32
CA VAL A 79 -7.05 -27.76 -14.12
C VAL A 79 -5.88 -26.92 -14.60
N LEU A 80 -4.82 -26.82 -13.82
CA LEU A 80 -3.62 -26.05 -14.17
C LEU A 80 -2.45 -26.99 -14.34
N GLY A 81 -1.48 -26.58 -15.15
CA GLY A 81 -0.25 -27.33 -15.35
C GLY A 81 0.76 -26.59 -16.19
N ASN A 82 1.91 -27.19 -16.39
CA ASN A 82 2.96 -26.66 -17.26
C ASN A 82 3.06 -27.45 -18.58
N ILE A 83 3.42 -26.74 -19.65
CA ILE A 83 3.91 -27.32 -20.91
C ILE A 83 5.17 -26.57 -21.30
N GLY A 84 6.33 -27.18 -21.09
CA GLY A 84 7.62 -26.53 -21.30
C GLY A 84 7.73 -25.22 -20.49
N LYS A 85 7.77 -24.07 -21.18
CA LYS A 85 7.89 -22.74 -20.56
C LYS A 85 6.54 -22.06 -20.30
N HIS A 86 5.43 -22.71 -20.64
CA HIS A 86 4.10 -22.12 -20.57
C HIS A 86 3.32 -22.67 -19.38
N ARG A 87 2.60 -21.77 -18.70
CA ARG A 87 1.64 -22.12 -17.65
C ARG A 87 0.25 -22.14 -18.25
N VAL A 88 -0.36 -23.32 -18.25
CA VAL A 88 -1.60 -23.62 -18.96
C VAL A 88 -2.72 -23.75 -17.94
N VAL A 89 -3.84 -23.08 -18.21
CA VAL A 89 -5.11 -23.35 -17.55
C VAL A 89 -6.05 -24.04 -18.53
N MET A 90 -6.59 -25.17 -18.10
CA MET A 90 -7.53 -26.00 -18.85
C MET A 90 -8.92 -25.93 -18.25
N THR A 91 -9.95 -25.87 -19.10
CA THR A 91 -11.35 -26.07 -18.71
C THR A 91 -12.12 -26.81 -19.80
N SER A 92 -13.20 -27.47 -19.40
CA SER A 92 -14.20 -28.06 -20.31
C SER A 92 -15.48 -27.21 -20.32
N LEU A 93 -16.33 -27.38 -21.33
CA LEU A 93 -17.67 -26.79 -21.37
C LEU A 93 -18.70 -27.51 -20.48
N ALA A 94 -18.28 -28.56 -19.76
CA ALA A 94 -19.08 -29.32 -18.79
C ALA A 94 -20.30 -30.02 -19.42
N GLY A 95 -20.08 -30.71 -20.54
CA GLY A 95 -21.13 -31.47 -21.24
C GLY A 95 -22.14 -30.63 -22.01
N GLN A 96 -22.01 -29.31 -22.00
CA GLN A 96 -22.86 -28.38 -22.77
C GLN A 96 -22.11 -27.89 -24.01
N ILE A 97 -22.64 -28.16 -25.19
CA ILE A 97 -22.05 -27.82 -26.50
C ILE A 97 -22.62 -26.51 -27.03
N GLY A 98 -21.87 -25.84 -27.93
CA GLY A 98 -22.35 -24.70 -28.71
C GLY A 98 -21.71 -23.36 -28.35
N THR A 99 -21.93 -22.38 -29.22
CA THR A 99 -21.20 -21.10 -29.22
C THR A 99 -21.48 -20.24 -27.99
N ASN A 100 -22.73 -20.20 -27.50
CA ASN A 100 -23.11 -19.41 -26.33
C ASN A 100 -22.41 -19.89 -25.06
N ARG A 101 -22.38 -21.22 -24.84
CA ARG A 101 -21.72 -21.80 -23.68
C ARG A 101 -20.21 -21.56 -23.72
N ALA A 102 -19.61 -21.74 -24.90
CA ALA A 102 -18.21 -21.47 -25.12
C ALA A 102 -17.83 -20.01 -24.78
N ALA A 103 -18.66 -19.05 -25.20
CA ALA A 103 -18.48 -17.63 -24.89
C ALA A 103 -18.53 -17.33 -23.37
N VAL A 104 -19.47 -17.94 -22.63
CA VAL A 104 -19.57 -17.78 -21.17
C VAL A 104 -18.35 -18.36 -20.46
N VAL A 105 -17.94 -19.57 -20.83
CA VAL A 105 -16.78 -20.26 -20.21
C VAL A 105 -15.51 -19.44 -20.43
N VAL A 106 -15.23 -19.01 -21.66
CA VAL A 106 -14.02 -18.22 -21.94
C VAL A 106 -14.05 -16.85 -21.27
N THR A 107 -15.22 -16.20 -21.17
CA THR A 107 -15.33 -14.88 -20.52
C THR A 107 -14.97 -14.96 -19.05
N ASN A 108 -15.48 -15.97 -18.35
CA ASN A 108 -15.11 -16.21 -16.95
C ASN A 108 -13.64 -16.60 -16.80
N LEU A 109 -13.12 -17.47 -17.68
CA LEU A 109 -11.70 -17.85 -17.70
C LEU A 109 -10.79 -16.63 -17.86
N MET A 110 -11.04 -15.77 -18.85
CA MET A 110 -10.20 -14.58 -19.07
C MET A 110 -10.28 -13.59 -17.91
N ARG A 111 -11.44 -13.49 -17.23
CA ARG A 111 -11.59 -12.68 -16.02
C ARG A 111 -10.80 -13.24 -14.85
N SER A 112 -10.81 -14.56 -14.70
CA SER A 112 -10.18 -15.28 -13.58
C SER A 112 -8.66 -15.42 -13.72
N PHE A 113 -8.15 -15.37 -14.96
CA PHE A 113 -6.74 -15.56 -15.29
C PHE A 113 -6.22 -14.40 -16.16
N PRO A 114 -5.86 -13.26 -15.54
CA PRO A 114 -5.54 -12.03 -16.26
C PRO A 114 -4.22 -12.07 -17.04
N GLY A 115 -3.36 -13.07 -16.81
CA GLY A 115 -2.07 -13.24 -17.49
C GLY A 115 -2.16 -13.88 -18.88
N ILE A 116 -3.33 -14.36 -19.26
CA ILE A 116 -3.50 -15.11 -20.50
C ILE A 116 -3.35 -14.19 -21.71
N TYR A 117 -2.43 -14.56 -22.60
CA TYR A 117 -2.21 -13.87 -23.88
C TYR A 117 -2.54 -14.74 -25.09
N ALA A 118 -2.69 -16.05 -24.92
CA ALA A 118 -3.03 -16.98 -25.99
C ALA A 118 -4.09 -17.99 -25.53
N THR A 119 -5.07 -18.23 -26.40
CA THR A 119 -6.19 -19.14 -26.16
C THR A 119 -6.23 -20.19 -27.25
N PHE A 120 -6.50 -21.44 -26.86
CA PHE A 120 -6.61 -22.57 -27.74
C PHE A 120 -7.97 -23.23 -27.55
N MET A 121 -8.64 -23.54 -28.66
CA MET A 121 -9.81 -24.41 -28.68
C MET A 121 -9.37 -25.72 -29.31
N VAL A 122 -9.28 -26.78 -28.51
CA VAL A 122 -8.71 -28.06 -28.93
C VAL A 122 -9.74 -29.15 -28.77
N GLY A 123 -9.94 -29.92 -29.82
CA GLY A 123 -10.91 -30.99 -29.79
C GLY A 123 -11.04 -31.71 -31.13
N ILE A 124 -12.21 -32.27 -31.39
CA ILE A 124 -12.52 -32.99 -32.63
C ILE A 124 -13.36 -32.13 -33.58
N GLY A 125 -13.35 -32.50 -34.86
CA GLY A 125 -14.19 -31.90 -35.89
C GLY A 125 -14.43 -32.85 -37.07
N GLY A 126 -15.40 -32.48 -37.91
CA GLY A 126 -15.71 -33.20 -39.13
C GLY A 126 -14.90 -32.64 -40.30
N GLY A 127 -14.06 -33.47 -40.93
CA GLY A 127 -13.17 -33.06 -42.01
C GLY A 127 -13.87 -32.90 -43.35
N VAL A 128 -13.26 -32.09 -44.21
CA VAL A 128 -13.71 -31.87 -45.59
C VAL A 128 -12.60 -32.25 -46.56
N PRO A 129 -12.63 -33.47 -47.13
CA PRO A 129 -11.69 -33.89 -48.15
C PRO A 129 -11.91 -33.14 -49.46
N SER A 130 -10.83 -32.76 -50.13
CA SER A 130 -10.84 -32.13 -51.45
C SER A 130 -9.61 -32.55 -52.24
N MET A 131 -9.57 -32.26 -53.55
CA MET A 131 -8.39 -32.53 -54.38
C MET A 131 -7.16 -31.74 -53.92
N ASP A 132 -7.35 -30.51 -53.45
CA ASP A 132 -6.25 -29.65 -53.00
C ASP A 132 -5.81 -29.96 -51.57
N ASN A 133 -6.73 -30.47 -50.73
CA ASN A 133 -6.51 -30.78 -49.33
C ASN A 133 -7.21 -32.11 -48.99
N ASP A 134 -6.46 -33.21 -49.10
CA ASP A 134 -7.00 -34.56 -48.91
C ASP A 134 -6.99 -34.97 -47.42
N VAL A 135 -7.91 -34.39 -46.65
CA VAL A 135 -8.03 -34.60 -45.19
C VAL A 135 -8.54 -36.01 -44.87
N HIS A 136 -7.83 -36.76 -44.04
CA HIS A 136 -8.15 -38.11 -43.59
C HIS A 136 -8.63 -38.14 -42.14
N LEU A 137 -9.30 -39.23 -41.74
CA LEU A 137 -9.60 -39.47 -40.33
C LEU A 137 -8.29 -39.59 -39.52
N GLY A 138 -8.27 -38.97 -38.35
CA GLY A 138 -7.08 -38.89 -37.50
C GLY A 138 -6.06 -37.81 -37.88
N ASP A 139 -6.34 -36.99 -38.89
CA ASP A 139 -5.55 -35.78 -39.18
C ASP A 139 -5.83 -34.62 -38.24
N VAL A 140 -5.00 -33.59 -38.34
CA VAL A 140 -5.17 -32.32 -37.63
C VAL A 140 -5.46 -31.20 -38.63
N VAL A 141 -6.52 -30.44 -38.37
CA VAL A 141 -6.80 -29.16 -39.03
C VAL A 141 -6.56 -28.03 -38.04
N VAL A 142 -5.71 -27.08 -38.42
CA VAL A 142 -5.37 -25.89 -37.65
C VAL A 142 -6.02 -24.67 -38.28
N GLY A 143 -6.90 -24.02 -37.52
CA GLY A 143 -7.72 -22.90 -37.97
C GLY A 143 -6.92 -21.60 -38.10
N THR A 144 -6.43 -21.30 -39.30
CA THR A 144 -5.86 -19.99 -39.64
C THR A 144 -6.96 -18.94 -39.89
N MET A 145 -8.19 -19.39 -40.09
CA MET A 145 -9.42 -18.59 -40.15
C MET A 145 -10.57 -19.40 -39.56
N VAL A 146 -11.45 -18.76 -38.80
CA VAL A 146 -12.69 -19.34 -38.28
C VAL A 146 -13.87 -18.52 -38.76
N ILE A 147 -14.88 -19.15 -39.33
CA ILE A 147 -16.09 -18.47 -39.82
C ILE A 147 -17.33 -19.09 -39.22
N GLN A 148 -18.24 -18.25 -38.72
CA GLN A 148 -19.52 -18.73 -38.22
C GLN A 148 -20.49 -18.93 -39.39
N TYR A 149 -20.55 -20.14 -39.94
CA TYR A 149 -21.26 -20.39 -41.21
C TYR A 149 -22.79 -20.31 -41.10
N ASP A 150 -23.34 -20.46 -39.89
CA ASP A 150 -24.79 -20.46 -39.63
C ASP A 150 -25.34 -19.11 -39.17
N LEU A 151 -24.50 -18.06 -39.14
CA LEU A 151 -24.90 -16.69 -38.84
C LEU A 151 -25.24 -15.94 -40.13
N GLY A 152 -26.51 -15.56 -40.27
CA GLY A 152 -27.02 -14.97 -41.50
C GLY A 152 -28.49 -14.59 -41.40
N LYS A 153 -29.02 -14.10 -42.52
CA LYS A 153 -30.43 -13.73 -42.68
C LYS A 153 -31.11 -14.76 -43.57
N VAL A 154 -32.34 -15.11 -43.24
CA VAL A 154 -33.20 -15.85 -44.17
C VAL A 154 -34.00 -14.82 -44.96
N THR A 155 -33.83 -14.79 -46.27
CA THR A 155 -34.53 -13.87 -47.17
C THR A 155 -35.82 -14.49 -47.70
N THR A 156 -36.61 -13.74 -48.47
CA THR A 156 -37.79 -14.28 -49.17
C THR A 156 -37.37 -15.49 -50.01
N TYR A 157 -38.18 -16.56 -50.00
CA TYR A 157 -37.89 -17.89 -50.59
C TYR A 157 -36.92 -18.80 -49.81
N GLU A 158 -36.82 -18.66 -48.48
CA GLU A 158 -36.03 -19.53 -47.57
C GLU A 158 -34.52 -19.60 -47.88
N GLN A 159 -33.99 -18.65 -48.66
CA GLN A 159 -32.57 -18.60 -48.97
C GLN A 159 -31.78 -18.02 -47.79
N PHE A 160 -30.75 -18.74 -47.35
CA PHE A 160 -29.86 -18.29 -46.28
C PHE A 160 -28.71 -17.45 -46.83
N GLU A 161 -28.68 -16.17 -46.45
CA GLU A 161 -27.62 -15.21 -46.75
C GLU A 161 -26.66 -15.10 -45.55
N PRO A 162 -25.42 -15.61 -45.63
CA PRO A 162 -24.46 -15.51 -44.53
C PRO A 162 -24.03 -14.07 -44.31
N THR A 163 -23.97 -13.64 -43.05
CA THR A 163 -23.52 -12.30 -42.66
C THR A 163 -22.23 -12.32 -41.84
N ALA A 164 -21.73 -13.52 -41.48
CA ALA A 164 -20.49 -13.66 -40.74
C ALA A 164 -19.26 -13.30 -41.58
N THR A 165 -18.29 -12.67 -40.94
CA THR A 165 -16.93 -12.49 -41.46
C THR A 165 -15.97 -13.49 -40.83
N GLY A 166 -14.95 -13.89 -41.58
CA GLY A 166 -13.88 -14.74 -41.06
C GLY A 166 -13.10 -14.03 -39.96
N LYS A 167 -12.91 -14.71 -38.84
CA LYS A 167 -12.09 -14.28 -37.71
C LYS A 167 -10.75 -14.99 -37.75
N TYR A 168 -9.69 -14.28 -37.42
CA TYR A 168 -8.32 -14.79 -37.49
C TYR A 168 -7.73 -14.86 -36.08
N PRO A 169 -6.82 -15.83 -35.81
CA PRO A 169 -6.03 -15.83 -34.59
C PRO A 169 -5.25 -14.51 -34.43
N LEU A 170 -4.85 -14.19 -33.21
CA LEU A 170 -3.96 -13.04 -32.97
C LEU A 170 -2.71 -13.16 -33.85
N TRP A 171 -2.19 -12.01 -34.33
CA TRP A 171 -1.04 -11.95 -35.24
C TRP A 171 0.16 -12.76 -34.72
N ARG A 172 0.35 -12.80 -33.39
CA ARG A 172 1.41 -13.56 -32.73
C ARG A 172 1.21 -15.07 -32.86
N LEU A 173 -0.02 -15.55 -32.64
CA LEU A 173 -0.35 -16.97 -32.85
C LEU A 173 -0.22 -17.34 -34.32
N ALA A 174 -0.67 -16.47 -35.24
CA ALA A 174 -0.48 -16.67 -36.66
C ALA A 174 1.02 -16.74 -37.05
N SER A 175 1.85 -15.85 -36.48
CA SER A 175 3.31 -15.87 -36.71
C SER A 175 3.96 -17.13 -36.15
N ALA A 176 3.54 -17.58 -34.96
CA ALA A 176 4.01 -18.82 -34.35
C ALA A 176 3.61 -20.04 -35.20
N VAL A 177 2.40 -20.06 -35.77
CA VAL A 177 1.97 -21.09 -36.72
C VAL A 177 2.89 -21.13 -37.94
N SER A 178 3.19 -19.98 -38.56
CA SER A 178 4.10 -19.94 -39.72
C SER A 178 5.50 -20.45 -39.40
N ILE A 179 6.04 -20.14 -38.21
CA ILE A 179 7.36 -20.61 -37.77
C ILE A 179 7.34 -22.11 -37.46
N PHE A 180 6.27 -22.60 -36.83
CA PHE A 180 6.15 -24.02 -36.52
C PHE A 180 6.00 -24.84 -37.81
N GLN A 181 5.17 -24.37 -38.73
CA GLN A 181 4.97 -25.00 -40.04
C GLN A 181 6.26 -25.04 -40.87
N SER A 182 7.10 -24.01 -40.85
CA SER A 182 8.33 -23.98 -41.65
C SER A 182 9.41 -24.97 -41.19
N LYS A 183 9.35 -25.41 -39.92
CA LYS A 183 10.27 -26.40 -39.35
C LYS A 183 9.87 -27.85 -39.62
N GLN A 184 8.64 -28.05 -40.10
CA GLN A 184 8.07 -29.37 -40.32
C GLN A 184 8.12 -29.71 -41.80
N ASP A 185 8.77 -30.82 -42.15
CA ASP A 185 8.37 -31.54 -43.35
C ASP A 185 7.05 -32.29 -43.08
N ALA A 186 6.37 -32.73 -44.13
CA ALA A 186 5.02 -33.31 -44.03
C ALA A 186 4.95 -34.58 -43.15
N HIS A 187 6.07 -35.27 -42.92
CA HIS A 187 6.10 -36.56 -42.20
C HIS A 187 6.55 -36.42 -40.75
N ARG A 188 7.53 -35.55 -40.48
CA ARG A 188 8.15 -35.39 -39.16
C ARG A 188 7.15 -35.05 -38.05
N CYS A 189 6.19 -34.17 -38.31
CA CYS A 189 5.17 -33.82 -37.31
C CYS A 189 4.29 -35.02 -36.93
N GLY A 190 3.88 -35.81 -37.93
CA GLY A 190 3.09 -37.01 -37.72
C GLY A 190 3.85 -38.06 -36.90
N GLU A 191 5.15 -38.22 -37.14
CA GLU A 191 6.03 -39.10 -36.34
C GLU A 191 6.17 -38.61 -34.90
N GLU A 192 6.41 -37.32 -34.69
CA GLU A 192 6.53 -36.71 -33.36
C GLU A 192 5.21 -36.85 -32.58
N ILE A 193 4.06 -36.62 -33.22
CA ILE A 193 2.74 -36.86 -32.62
C ILE A 193 2.60 -38.33 -32.23
N SER A 194 2.86 -39.26 -33.16
CA SER A 194 2.69 -40.69 -32.91
C SER A 194 3.60 -41.20 -31.78
N SER A 195 4.84 -40.71 -31.72
CA SER A 195 5.78 -40.99 -30.63
C SER A 195 5.30 -40.43 -29.29
N LEU A 196 4.81 -39.18 -29.29
CA LEU A 196 4.27 -38.53 -28.11
C LEU A 196 3.06 -39.28 -27.55
N LEU A 197 2.13 -39.68 -28.43
CA LEU A 197 0.95 -40.48 -28.06
C LEU A 197 1.36 -41.80 -27.42
N LYS A 198 2.31 -42.53 -28.01
CA LYS A 198 2.85 -43.77 -27.41
C LYS A 198 3.46 -43.51 -26.04
N SER A 199 4.23 -42.43 -25.86
CA SER A 199 4.88 -42.14 -24.59
C SER A 199 3.94 -41.67 -23.47
N ARG A 200 2.88 -40.95 -23.80
CA ARG A 200 1.99 -40.30 -22.82
C ARG A 200 0.69 -41.06 -22.58
N LEU A 201 0.24 -41.84 -23.55
CA LEU A 201 -1.02 -42.57 -23.55
C LEU A 201 -0.84 -44.08 -23.75
N GLY A 202 0.40 -44.57 -23.91
CA GLY A 202 0.67 -46.00 -24.10
C GLY A 202 0.20 -46.88 -22.93
N ASP A 203 0.19 -46.33 -21.72
CA ASP A 203 -0.29 -47.00 -20.51
C ASP A 203 -1.81 -46.91 -20.32
N CYS A 204 -2.54 -46.31 -21.26
CA CYS A 204 -4.02 -46.31 -21.30
C CYS A 204 -4.49 -47.36 -22.32
N PRO A 205 -4.46 -48.67 -22.00
CA PRO A 205 -4.72 -49.72 -22.97
C PRO A 205 -6.10 -49.54 -23.63
N GLY A 206 -6.09 -49.37 -24.95
CA GLY A 206 -7.28 -49.25 -25.80
C GLY A 206 -7.91 -47.86 -25.89
N ARG A 207 -7.68 -46.97 -24.91
CA ARG A 207 -8.27 -45.61 -24.89
C ARG A 207 -7.35 -44.67 -25.66
N PHE A 208 -7.86 -43.98 -26.67
CA PHE A 208 -7.11 -43.11 -27.61
C PHE A 208 -6.17 -43.82 -28.61
N ALA A 209 -6.20 -45.15 -28.70
CA ALA A 209 -5.47 -45.88 -29.74
C ALA A 209 -6.06 -45.58 -31.14
N ARG A 210 -5.24 -45.63 -32.18
CA ARG A 210 -5.74 -45.54 -33.57
C ARG A 210 -6.73 -46.70 -33.80
N PRO A 211 -7.95 -46.44 -34.30
CA PRO A 211 -8.90 -47.51 -34.57
C PRO A 211 -8.36 -48.50 -35.61
N GLU A 212 -8.72 -49.78 -35.48
CA GLU A 212 -8.45 -50.81 -36.49
C GLU A 212 -9.27 -50.59 -37.77
N ARG A 213 -10.38 -49.86 -37.64
CA ARG A 213 -11.26 -49.53 -38.75
C ARG A 213 -10.54 -48.62 -39.74
N PRO A 214 -10.51 -48.94 -41.05
CA PRO A 214 -9.88 -48.09 -42.05
C PRO A 214 -10.60 -46.74 -42.21
N ASP A 215 -9.88 -45.76 -42.77
CA ASP A 215 -10.47 -44.50 -43.20
C ASP A 215 -11.38 -44.71 -44.42
N HIS A 216 -12.70 -44.57 -44.22
CA HIS A 216 -13.72 -44.75 -45.25
C HIS A 216 -14.39 -43.42 -45.57
N LEU A 217 -14.07 -42.87 -46.74
CA LEU A 217 -14.80 -41.73 -47.34
C LEU A 217 -15.78 -42.26 -48.39
N PHE A 218 -17.07 -42.09 -48.17
CA PHE A 218 -18.09 -42.43 -49.16
C PHE A 218 -18.30 -41.30 -50.17
N ARG A 219 -18.77 -41.66 -51.38
CA ARG A 219 -19.15 -40.69 -52.41
C ARG A 219 -20.27 -39.77 -51.90
N THR A 220 -20.22 -38.52 -52.31
CA THR A 220 -21.15 -37.45 -51.89
C THR A 220 -22.62 -37.72 -52.22
N SER A 221 -22.87 -38.62 -53.18
CA SER A 221 -24.20 -39.06 -53.62
C SER A 221 -24.70 -40.33 -52.92
N TYR A 222 -23.97 -40.86 -51.95
CA TYR A 222 -24.35 -42.03 -51.17
C TYR A 222 -24.64 -41.60 -49.74
N ASP A 223 -25.89 -41.77 -49.32
CA ASP A 223 -26.31 -41.55 -47.95
C ASP A 223 -26.30 -42.86 -47.16
N HIS A 224 -26.05 -42.75 -45.86
CA HIS A 224 -26.06 -43.90 -44.96
C HIS A 224 -27.45 -44.59 -44.99
N PRO A 225 -27.54 -45.93 -45.14
CA PRO A 225 -28.82 -46.61 -45.33
C PRO A 225 -29.76 -46.58 -44.12
N SER A 226 -29.21 -46.44 -42.91
CA SER A 226 -29.98 -46.36 -41.68
C SER A 226 -30.17 -44.90 -41.23
N ASN A 227 -31.41 -44.59 -40.82
CA ASN A 227 -31.80 -43.33 -40.17
C ASN A 227 -31.63 -43.36 -38.63
N ASP A 228 -30.96 -44.38 -38.07
CA ASP A 228 -30.77 -44.52 -36.62
C ASP A 228 -30.01 -43.33 -36.00
N THR A 229 -30.33 -42.98 -34.75
CA THR A 229 -29.62 -41.97 -33.96
C THR A 229 -29.21 -42.55 -32.60
N PRO A 230 -27.92 -42.82 -32.34
CA PRO A 230 -26.76 -42.60 -33.23
C PRO A 230 -26.74 -43.58 -34.42
N PRO A 231 -26.10 -43.21 -35.54
CA PRO A 231 -25.97 -44.10 -36.69
C PRO A 231 -25.26 -45.38 -36.27
N ARG A 232 -25.74 -46.53 -36.74
CA ARG A 232 -24.97 -47.78 -36.61
C ARG A 232 -23.59 -47.58 -37.25
N PRO A 233 -22.54 -48.27 -36.77
CA PRO A 233 -21.29 -48.32 -37.50
C PRO A 233 -21.58 -48.71 -38.95
N CYS A 234 -20.89 -48.14 -39.94
CA CYS A 234 -21.08 -48.41 -41.37
C CYS A 234 -20.67 -49.86 -41.77
N VAL A 235 -21.23 -50.88 -41.11
CA VAL A 235 -21.04 -52.31 -41.38
C VAL A 235 -21.90 -52.77 -42.54
N ASP A 236 -23.08 -52.16 -42.70
CA ASP A 236 -24.06 -52.47 -43.75
C ASP A 236 -23.92 -51.55 -44.98
N CYS A 237 -22.91 -50.67 -45.02
CA CYS A 237 -22.70 -49.75 -46.14
C CYS A 237 -21.99 -50.43 -47.32
N ASP A 238 -22.41 -50.11 -48.54
CA ASP A 238 -21.79 -50.62 -49.77
C ASP A 238 -20.38 -50.01 -49.98
N LEU A 239 -19.34 -50.81 -49.75
CA LEU A 239 -17.95 -50.40 -49.90
C LEU A 239 -17.58 -50.03 -51.35
N ASN A 240 -18.35 -50.44 -52.36
CA ASN A 240 -18.13 -49.99 -53.75
C ASN A 240 -18.48 -48.51 -53.96
N ARG A 241 -19.20 -47.92 -53.00
CA ARG A 241 -19.56 -46.49 -52.98
C ARG A 241 -18.50 -45.64 -52.30
N LEU A 242 -17.36 -46.22 -51.90
CA LEU A 242 -16.21 -45.45 -51.44
C LEU A 242 -15.68 -44.53 -52.54
N SER A 243 -15.16 -43.39 -52.13
CA SER A 243 -14.46 -42.46 -53.00
C SER A 243 -13.07 -43.02 -53.30
N PRO A 244 -12.62 -43.05 -54.57
CA PRO A 244 -11.25 -43.45 -54.89
C PRO A 244 -10.28 -42.43 -54.27
N ARG A 245 -9.34 -42.90 -53.46
CA ARG A 245 -8.29 -42.08 -52.84
C ARG A 245 -6.95 -42.79 -52.90
N THR A 246 -5.87 -42.03 -52.99
CA THR A 246 -4.52 -42.58 -52.94
C THR A 246 -4.21 -43.04 -51.51
N PRO A 247 -3.82 -44.31 -51.28
CA PRO A 247 -3.41 -44.75 -49.96
C PRO A 247 -2.24 -43.92 -49.45
N ARG A 248 -2.25 -43.60 -48.15
CA ARG A 248 -1.09 -42.97 -47.51
C ARG A 248 0.07 -43.94 -47.43
N ALA A 249 1.27 -43.42 -47.65
CA ALA A 249 2.50 -44.21 -47.53
C ALA A 249 2.77 -44.65 -46.07
N LEU A 250 2.29 -43.89 -45.09
CA LEU A 250 2.44 -44.15 -43.66
C LEU A 250 1.12 -43.83 -42.92
N ASP A 251 0.79 -44.60 -41.89
CA ASP A 251 -0.37 -44.39 -40.99
C ASP A 251 -0.15 -43.24 -39.99
N LEU A 252 0.47 -42.15 -40.44
CA LEU A 252 0.77 -40.98 -39.64
C LEU A 252 -0.27 -39.87 -39.82
N PRO A 253 -0.57 -39.08 -38.77
CA PRO A 253 -1.38 -37.88 -38.90
C PRO A 253 -0.72 -36.85 -39.82
N SER A 254 -1.50 -36.24 -40.71
CA SER A 254 -1.10 -35.08 -41.50
C SER A 254 -1.75 -33.81 -40.94
N ILE A 255 -1.08 -32.67 -41.14
CA ILE A 255 -1.49 -31.39 -40.56
C ILE A 255 -1.88 -30.45 -41.71
N PHE A 256 -3.09 -29.93 -41.65
CA PHE A 256 -3.65 -29.00 -42.61
C PHE A 256 -3.90 -27.65 -41.96
N TYR A 257 -3.58 -26.57 -42.67
CA TYR A 257 -3.76 -25.19 -42.18
C TYR A 257 -4.78 -24.48 -43.07
N GLY A 258 -5.89 -24.03 -42.49
CA GLY A 258 -6.93 -23.39 -43.30
C GLY A 258 -8.17 -22.94 -42.54
N GLY A 259 -9.26 -22.74 -43.29
CA GLY A 259 -10.54 -22.30 -42.75
C GLY A 259 -11.22 -23.39 -41.93
N ILE A 260 -11.80 -23.03 -40.79
CA ILE A 260 -12.69 -23.86 -39.99
C ILE A 260 -14.07 -23.20 -39.96
N ALA A 261 -15.10 -23.96 -40.34
CA ALA A 261 -16.49 -23.54 -40.26
C ALA A 261 -17.05 -23.92 -38.88
N SER A 262 -17.48 -22.90 -38.13
CA SER A 262 -18.00 -23.04 -36.78
C SER A 262 -19.49 -22.73 -36.72
N GLY A 263 -20.30 -23.47 -35.96
CA GLY A 263 -21.73 -23.16 -35.83
C GLY A 263 -22.47 -24.07 -34.85
N ASN A 264 -23.73 -23.75 -34.58
CA ASN A 264 -24.58 -24.56 -33.71
C ASN A 264 -25.31 -25.69 -34.44
N LYS A 265 -25.17 -25.79 -35.77
CA LYS A 265 -25.78 -26.87 -36.57
C LYS A 265 -24.79 -28.04 -36.71
N VAL A 266 -25.25 -29.27 -36.57
CA VAL A 266 -24.45 -30.45 -36.92
C VAL A 266 -24.62 -30.71 -38.41
N ILE A 267 -23.53 -30.80 -39.17
CA ILE A 267 -23.57 -31.20 -40.57
C ILE A 267 -23.51 -32.73 -40.65
N LYS A 268 -24.54 -33.33 -41.25
CA LYS A 268 -24.67 -34.78 -41.49
C LYS A 268 -25.07 -35.09 -42.94
N ASN A 269 -24.69 -34.23 -43.87
CA ASN A 269 -25.00 -34.40 -45.28
C ASN A 269 -23.79 -33.97 -46.12
N ALA A 270 -23.26 -34.90 -46.92
CA ALA A 270 -22.05 -34.68 -47.70
C ALA A 270 -22.21 -33.55 -48.73
N ARG A 271 -23.39 -33.40 -49.35
CA ARG A 271 -23.65 -32.33 -50.32
C ARG A 271 -23.66 -30.96 -49.64
N THR A 272 -24.37 -30.83 -48.52
CA THR A 272 -24.38 -29.58 -47.73
C THR A 272 -22.98 -29.24 -47.20
N ARG A 273 -22.21 -30.24 -46.75
CA ARG A 273 -20.80 -30.06 -46.36
C ARG A 273 -19.98 -29.47 -47.50
N ASP A 274 -20.06 -30.05 -48.70
CA ASP A 274 -19.28 -29.61 -49.85
C ASP A 274 -19.68 -28.20 -50.32
N GLU A 275 -20.99 -27.90 -50.33
CA GLU A 275 -21.52 -26.57 -50.65
C GLU A 275 -21.01 -25.51 -49.68
N LEU A 276 -21.09 -25.78 -48.37
CA LEU A 276 -20.61 -24.87 -47.32
C LEU A 276 -19.09 -24.72 -47.37
N SER A 277 -18.36 -25.82 -47.60
CA SER A 277 -16.90 -25.78 -47.74
C SER A 277 -16.46 -24.97 -48.94
N ALA A 278 -17.08 -25.16 -50.12
CA ALA A 278 -16.77 -24.38 -51.31
C ALA A 278 -17.04 -22.88 -51.09
N LYS A 279 -18.13 -22.55 -50.38
CA LYS A 279 -18.50 -21.17 -50.06
C LYS A 279 -17.53 -20.50 -49.08
N HIS A 280 -17.07 -21.24 -48.07
CA HIS A 280 -16.32 -20.69 -46.94
C HIS A 280 -14.84 -21.06 -46.93
N LYS A 281 -14.38 -21.86 -47.90
CA LYS A 281 -13.03 -22.45 -47.97
C LYS A 281 -12.65 -23.19 -46.68
N ALA A 282 -13.60 -23.97 -46.16
CA ALA A 282 -13.46 -24.66 -44.88
C ALA A 282 -12.93 -26.09 -45.08
N LEU A 283 -11.92 -26.47 -44.30
CA LEU A 283 -11.33 -27.81 -44.26
C LEU A 283 -11.95 -28.70 -43.18
N CYS A 284 -12.68 -28.11 -42.23
CA CYS A 284 -13.31 -28.81 -41.12
C CYS A 284 -14.52 -28.03 -40.59
N PHE A 285 -15.48 -28.78 -40.02
CA PHE A 285 -16.62 -28.27 -39.25
C PHE A 285 -16.46 -28.58 -37.76
N GLU A 286 -16.75 -27.61 -36.90
CA GLU A 286 -16.82 -27.76 -35.44
C GLU A 286 -17.89 -26.81 -34.85
N MET A 287 -18.15 -26.84 -33.53
CA MET A 287 -19.37 -26.22 -32.98
C MET A 287 -19.19 -25.13 -31.91
N GLU A 288 -17.96 -24.78 -31.52
CA GLU A 288 -17.73 -23.90 -30.36
C GLU A 288 -16.91 -22.65 -30.68
N ALA A 289 -15.97 -22.75 -31.61
CA ALA A 289 -14.93 -21.73 -31.75
C ALA A 289 -15.47 -20.35 -32.14
N ALA A 290 -16.56 -20.26 -32.90
CA ALA A 290 -17.22 -18.99 -33.21
C ALA A 290 -17.58 -18.20 -31.93
N GLY A 291 -18.04 -18.90 -30.89
CA GLY A 291 -18.34 -18.32 -29.59
C GLY A 291 -17.10 -17.90 -28.81
N VAL A 292 -16.06 -18.75 -28.79
CA VAL A 292 -14.76 -18.41 -28.17
C VAL A 292 -14.17 -17.14 -28.80
N MET A 293 -14.20 -17.08 -30.13
CA MET A 293 -13.70 -15.98 -30.96
C MET A 293 -14.51 -14.67 -30.81
N VAL A 294 -15.60 -14.63 -30.04
CA VAL A 294 -16.25 -13.37 -29.63
C VAL A 294 -15.45 -12.67 -28.53
N THR A 295 -14.92 -13.44 -27.59
CA THR A 295 -14.26 -12.91 -26.39
C THR A 295 -12.74 -12.94 -26.51
N SER A 296 -12.18 -13.98 -27.13
CA SER A 296 -10.75 -14.18 -27.25
C SER A 296 -10.40 -14.75 -28.62
N GLN A 297 -9.53 -14.06 -29.35
CA GLN A 297 -8.94 -14.60 -30.57
C GLN A 297 -8.10 -15.83 -30.21
N CYS A 298 -8.56 -17.01 -30.61
CA CYS A 298 -7.96 -18.29 -30.27
C CYS A 298 -7.38 -19.00 -31.50
N LEU A 299 -6.46 -19.93 -31.28
CA LEU A 299 -6.06 -20.91 -32.28
C LEU A 299 -6.94 -22.15 -32.11
N VAL A 300 -7.63 -22.54 -33.17
CA VAL A 300 -8.51 -23.72 -33.17
C VAL A 300 -7.74 -24.90 -33.75
N VAL A 301 -7.68 -26.00 -33.02
CA VAL A 301 -6.98 -27.24 -33.43
C VAL A 301 -7.97 -28.38 -33.36
N ARG A 302 -8.31 -28.97 -34.52
CA ARG A 302 -9.29 -30.05 -34.62
C ARG A 302 -8.67 -31.32 -35.16
N GLY A 303 -8.79 -32.39 -34.38
CA GLY A 303 -8.56 -33.74 -34.85
C GLY A 303 -9.77 -34.22 -35.63
N ILE A 304 -9.55 -34.89 -36.76
CA ILE A 304 -10.63 -35.26 -37.67
C ILE A 304 -11.23 -36.60 -37.25
N SER A 305 -12.47 -36.57 -36.77
CA SER A 305 -13.19 -37.74 -36.24
C SER A 305 -14.24 -38.32 -37.19
N ASP A 306 -14.68 -37.55 -38.17
CA ASP A 306 -15.68 -37.92 -39.17
C ASP A 306 -15.60 -36.98 -40.37
N TYR A 307 -16.49 -37.18 -41.36
CA TYR A 307 -16.53 -36.38 -42.58
C TYR A 307 -17.73 -35.45 -42.69
N ALA A 308 -18.37 -35.07 -41.57
CA ALA A 308 -19.51 -34.17 -41.57
C ALA A 308 -20.64 -34.60 -42.55
N ASP A 309 -20.85 -35.92 -42.66
CA ASP A 309 -21.82 -36.52 -43.55
C ASP A 309 -22.74 -37.51 -42.80
N SER A 310 -23.56 -38.24 -43.54
CA SER A 310 -24.51 -39.20 -42.99
C SER A 310 -23.83 -40.46 -42.41
N HIS A 311 -22.54 -40.68 -42.67
CA HIS A 311 -21.74 -41.83 -42.21
C HIS A 311 -20.96 -41.56 -40.91
N LYS A 312 -21.10 -40.35 -40.35
CA LYS A 312 -20.51 -39.93 -39.07
C LYS A 312 -20.78 -40.95 -37.96
N ASN A 313 -19.72 -41.39 -37.28
CA ASN A 313 -19.75 -42.28 -36.11
C ASN A 313 -18.72 -41.83 -35.06
N ASN A 314 -18.59 -42.57 -33.96
CA ASN A 314 -17.76 -42.18 -32.82
C ASN A 314 -16.40 -42.91 -32.77
N ASP A 315 -16.11 -43.83 -33.71
CA ASP A 315 -14.97 -44.75 -33.63
C ASP A 315 -13.62 -44.00 -33.56
N TRP A 316 -13.53 -42.86 -34.24
CA TRP A 316 -12.31 -42.07 -34.35
C TRP A 316 -12.19 -40.94 -33.33
N GLN A 317 -13.22 -40.66 -32.51
CA GLN A 317 -13.25 -39.46 -31.66
C GLN A 317 -12.11 -39.41 -30.65
N GLU A 318 -11.83 -40.53 -29.98
CA GLU A 318 -10.74 -40.59 -29.00
C GLU A 318 -9.39 -40.33 -29.66
N TYR A 319 -9.05 -41.12 -30.69
CA TYR A 319 -7.78 -40.94 -31.41
C TYR A 319 -7.63 -39.52 -31.99
N ALA A 320 -8.67 -39.00 -32.64
CA ALA A 320 -8.67 -37.66 -33.19
C ALA A 320 -8.42 -36.59 -32.11
N ALA A 321 -9.08 -36.68 -30.95
CA ALA A 321 -8.85 -35.77 -29.84
C ALA A 321 -7.41 -35.84 -29.31
N ALA A 322 -6.85 -37.04 -29.23
CA ALA A 322 -5.48 -37.26 -28.79
C ALA A 322 -4.45 -36.67 -29.75
N VAL A 323 -4.62 -36.87 -31.06
CA VAL A 323 -3.76 -36.27 -32.09
C VAL A 323 -3.83 -34.75 -32.03
N ALA A 324 -5.03 -34.15 -31.90
CA ALA A 324 -5.18 -32.70 -31.76
C ALA A 324 -4.44 -32.16 -30.52
N ALA A 325 -4.61 -32.82 -29.38
CA ALA A 325 -3.95 -32.44 -28.13
C ALA A 325 -2.41 -32.58 -28.23
N ALA A 326 -1.93 -33.65 -28.84
CA ALA A 326 -0.51 -33.88 -29.08
C ALA A 326 0.10 -32.79 -29.98
N TYR A 327 -0.58 -32.42 -31.07
CA TYR A 327 -0.17 -31.29 -31.91
C TYR A 327 -0.08 -30.00 -31.09
N THR A 328 -1.11 -29.66 -30.31
CA THR A 328 -1.12 -28.43 -29.51
C THR A 328 0.05 -28.40 -28.52
N ARG A 329 0.39 -29.54 -27.90
CA ARG A 329 1.57 -29.63 -27.03
C ARG A 329 2.87 -29.34 -27.77
N LEU A 330 3.09 -29.99 -28.92
CA LEU A 330 4.30 -29.77 -29.71
C LEU A 330 4.42 -28.31 -30.14
N PHE A 331 3.32 -27.73 -30.59
CA PHE A 331 3.22 -26.31 -30.93
C PHE A 331 3.60 -25.41 -29.74
N LEU A 332 3.03 -25.65 -28.56
CA LEU A 332 3.35 -24.87 -27.36
C LEU A 332 4.82 -25.00 -26.95
N LYS A 333 5.44 -26.19 -27.10
CA LYS A 333 6.86 -26.37 -26.79
C LYS A 333 7.78 -25.56 -27.70
N ASP A 334 7.41 -25.37 -28.97
CA ASP A 334 8.18 -24.55 -29.91
C ASP A 334 7.91 -23.04 -29.74
N MET A 335 6.67 -22.68 -29.40
CA MET A 335 6.23 -21.30 -29.25
C MET A 335 7.00 -20.58 -28.13
N GLN A 336 7.60 -19.44 -28.44
CA GLN A 336 8.27 -18.61 -27.43
C GLN A 336 7.26 -17.88 -26.54
N PRO A 337 7.50 -17.85 -25.21
CA PRO A 337 6.65 -17.09 -24.29
C PRO A 337 6.69 -15.59 -24.59
N GLU A 338 5.64 -14.88 -24.21
CA GLU A 338 5.60 -13.42 -24.33
C GLU A 338 6.62 -12.75 -23.40
N PRO A 339 7.50 -11.86 -23.92
CA PRO A 339 8.37 -11.05 -23.07
C PRO A 339 7.51 -10.18 -22.16
N GLY A 340 7.37 -10.62 -20.90
CA GLY A 340 6.89 -9.85 -19.77
C GLY A 340 5.74 -8.88 -20.05
N ARG A 341 4.54 -9.38 -20.35
CA ARG A 341 3.34 -8.65 -19.95
C ARG A 341 3.33 -8.67 -18.42
N LYS A 342 4.01 -7.70 -17.79
CA LYS A 342 4.00 -7.55 -16.33
C LYS A 342 2.54 -7.37 -15.94
N THR A 343 1.92 -8.44 -15.44
CA THR A 343 0.54 -8.40 -14.97
C THR A 343 0.40 -7.32 -13.90
N THR A 344 -0.76 -6.70 -13.82
CA THR A 344 -1.17 -5.65 -12.86
C THR A 344 -0.80 -5.93 -11.40
N PHE A 345 -0.50 -7.18 -11.04
CA PHE A 345 -0.01 -7.59 -9.73
C PHE A 345 1.45 -7.17 -9.43
N GLU A 346 2.36 -7.20 -10.42
CA GLU A 346 3.77 -6.81 -10.29
C GLU A 346 3.94 -5.28 -10.21
N LEU A 347 3.10 -4.53 -10.94
CA LEU A 347 3.07 -3.06 -10.86
C LEU A 347 2.57 -2.55 -9.49
N ARG A 348 1.74 -3.33 -8.78
CA ARG A 348 1.28 -2.98 -7.42
C ARG A 348 2.36 -3.13 -6.36
N LEU A 349 3.35 -4.02 -6.51
CA LEU A 349 4.39 -4.21 -5.50
C LEU A 349 5.51 -3.17 -5.56
N ILE A 350 5.84 -2.65 -6.76
CA ILE A 350 6.96 -1.72 -6.95
C ILE A 350 6.51 -0.25 -6.82
N ALA A 351 5.30 0.11 -7.29
CA ALA A 351 4.85 1.49 -7.29
C ALA A 351 4.31 1.97 -5.93
N VAL A 352 3.69 1.08 -5.14
CA VAL A 352 3.07 1.46 -3.86
C VAL A 352 4.09 1.99 -2.84
N PRO A 353 5.25 1.35 -2.59
CA PRO A 353 6.23 1.90 -1.65
C PRO A 353 6.77 3.25 -2.12
N ILE A 354 7.03 3.44 -3.42
CA ILE A 354 7.59 4.69 -3.95
C ILE A 354 6.56 5.82 -3.89
N VAL A 355 5.32 5.59 -4.33
CA VAL A 355 4.24 6.59 -4.27
C VAL A 355 3.86 6.88 -2.81
N LEU A 356 3.80 5.86 -1.94
CA LEU A 356 3.54 6.07 -0.51
C LEU A 356 4.71 6.81 0.16
N THR A 357 5.95 6.55 -0.22
CA THR A 357 7.12 7.31 0.25
C THR A 357 7.10 8.73 -0.29
N LEU A 358 6.73 8.96 -1.55
CA LEU A 358 6.63 10.29 -2.13
C LEU A 358 5.48 11.09 -1.50
N LEU A 359 4.32 10.46 -1.29
CA LEU A 359 3.18 11.02 -0.58
C LEU A 359 3.49 11.26 0.90
N ALA A 360 4.22 10.37 1.57
CA ALA A 360 4.67 10.57 2.94
C ALA A 360 5.70 11.70 3.03
N LYS A 361 6.64 11.80 2.09
CA LYS A 361 7.63 12.89 2.01
C LYS A 361 6.98 14.22 1.69
N THR A 362 6.03 14.27 0.75
CA THR A 362 5.28 15.50 0.42
C THR A 362 4.32 15.89 1.55
N ALA A 363 3.63 14.94 2.19
CA ALA A 363 2.83 15.20 3.38
C ALA A 363 3.68 15.66 4.57
N ALA A 364 4.86 15.07 4.79
CA ALA A 364 5.81 15.53 5.80
C ALA A 364 6.36 16.92 5.48
N ALA A 365 6.67 17.22 4.21
CA ALA A 365 7.10 18.55 3.77
C ALA A 365 5.98 19.60 3.97
N LEU A 366 4.74 19.30 3.59
CA LEU A 366 3.57 20.16 3.86
C LEU A 366 3.31 20.33 5.37
N LYS A 367 3.50 19.26 6.16
CA LYS A 367 3.35 19.31 7.62
C LYS A 367 4.43 20.20 8.25
N ARG A 368 5.68 20.11 7.80
CA ARG A 368 6.81 20.96 8.23
C ARG A 368 6.60 22.43 7.82
N GLN A 369 6.07 22.69 6.63
CA GLN A 369 5.83 24.07 6.15
C GLN A 369 4.76 24.80 6.96
N ASN A 370 3.76 24.08 7.52
CA ASN A 370 2.66 24.66 8.31
C ASN A 370 2.80 24.48 9.84
N ALA A 371 3.89 23.86 10.31
CA ALA A 371 4.14 23.64 11.72
C ALA A 371 4.58 24.94 12.43
N ILE A 372 4.14 25.09 13.69
CA ILE A 372 4.65 26.14 14.58
C ILE A 372 5.93 25.63 15.22
N LEU A 373 7.02 26.39 15.06
CA LEU A 373 8.33 26.08 15.64
C LEU A 373 8.26 26.25 17.17
N PRO A 374 8.65 25.23 17.96
CA PRO A 374 8.70 25.30 19.41
C PRO A 374 9.96 26.06 19.89
N GLN A 375 10.00 26.31 21.20
CA GLN A 375 11.21 26.77 21.88
C GLN A 375 12.22 25.62 21.97
N ILE A 376 13.44 25.82 21.48
CA ILE A 376 14.48 24.77 21.39
C ILE A 376 15.76 25.08 22.15
N LEU A 377 15.92 26.33 22.58
CA LEU A 377 17.01 26.77 23.44
C LEU A 377 16.46 27.00 24.85
N SER A 378 17.28 26.75 25.85
CA SER A 378 16.99 27.10 27.24
C SER A 378 18.20 27.73 27.91
N SER A 379 18.00 28.81 28.64
CA SER A 379 19.06 29.55 29.31
C SER A 379 18.67 29.90 30.75
N ALA A 380 19.68 30.06 31.60
CA ALA A 380 19.49 30.49 32.97
C ALA A 380 20.77 31.17 33.50
N ASP A 381 20.61 32.22 34.30
CA ASP A 381 21.73 32.92 34.91
C ASP A 381 21.93 32.49 36.37
N LEU A 382 23.06 31.86 36.65
CA LEU A 382 23.46 31.45 37.99
C LEU A 382 24.58 32.38 38.48
N ASN A 383 24.20 33.35 39.32
CA ASN A 383 25.12 34.28 39.98
C ASN A 383 26.01 35.08 39.00
N GLY A 384 25.45 35.57 37.88
CA GLY A 384 26.16 36.34 36.87
C GLY A 384 26.88 35.49 35.80
N GLN A 385 26.79 34.16 35.90
CA GLN A 385 27.21 33.25 34.85
C GLN A 385 25.98 32.71 34.13
N THR A 386 25.84 33.06 32.85
CA THR A 386 24.70 32.60 32.05
C THR A 386 25.02 31.28 31.38
N PHE A 387 24.17 30.28 31.61
CA PHE A 387 24.24 28.98 30.96
C PHE A 387 23.25 28.93 29.80
N LEU A 388 23.68 28.37 28.67
CA LEU A 388 22.82 28.05 27.55
C LEU A 388 22.92 26.54 27.29
N VAL A 389 21.77 25.88 27.25
CA VAL A 389 21.65 24.44 27.02
C VAL A 389 20.84 24.20 25.75
N ALA A 390 21.31 23.29 24.92
CA ALA A 390 20.66 22.92 23.67
C ALA A 390 20.80 21.42 23.39
N ARG A 391 19.82 20.87 22.67
CA ARG A 391 19.89 19.51 22.12
C ARG A 391 20.40 19.59 20.68
N ARG A 392 21.40 18.79 20.33
CA ARG A 392 21.89 18.68 18.96
C ARG A 392 21.01 17.73 18.13
N HIS A 393 21.08 17.78 16.80
CA HIS A 393 20.33 16.92 15.87
C HIS A 393 20.59 15.44 16.12
N ASP A 394 21.83 15.10 16.49
CA ASP A 394 22.22 13.75 16.88
C ASP A 394 21.67 13.34 18.26
N GLY A 395 20.75 14.12 18.85
CA GLY A 395 20.13 13.88 20.15
C GLY A 395 21.00 14.25 21.34
N GLN A 396 22.29 14.57 21.18
CA GLN A 396 23.15 14.86 22.33
C GLN A 396 22.82 16.21 22.97
N LEU A 397 22.89 16.28 24.30
CA LEU A 397 22.76 17.54 25.05
C LEU A 397 24.11 18.21 25.25
N TRP A 398 24.14 19.50 24.95
CA TRP A 398 25.32 20.36 25.05
C TRP A 398 25.00 21.62 25.83
N PHE A 399 26.01 22.19 26.46
CA PHE A 399 25.91 23.50 27.09
C PHE A 399 27.13 24.37 26.80
N THR A 400 26.95 25.68 26.96
CA THR A 400 28.00 26.70 26.89
C THR A 400 27.69 27.78 27.92
N THR A 401 28.70 28.55 28.31
CA THR A 401 28.59 29.53 29.40
C THR A 401 29.05 30.90 28.96
N LYS A 402 28.40 31.93 29.48
CA LYS A 402 28.85 33.33 29.37
C LYS A 402 29.32 33.79 30.74
N GLU A 403 30.56 34.23 30.82
CA GLU A 403 31.18 34.74 32.04
C GLU A 403 32.01 35.98 31.71
N GLY A 404 31.98 37.00 32.58
CA GLY A 404 32.70 38.26 32.33
C GLY A 404 32.29 38.96 31.02
N GLY A 405 31.05 38.78 30.58
CA GLY A 405 30.52 39.38 29.34
C GLY A 405 30.83 38.61 28.05
N SER A 406 31.61 37.52 28.11
CA SER A 406 32.02 36.75 26.92
C SER A 406 31.55 35.30 26.98
N TRP A 407 31.13 34.76 25.84
CA TRP A 407 30.79 33.34 25.70
C TRP A 407 32.03 32.47 25.59
N THR A 408 31.98 31.28 26.18
CA THR A 408 33.00 30.25 25.93
C THR A 408 33.00 29.83 24.46
N HIS A 409 34.19 29.71 23.88
CA HIS A 409 34.34 29.42 22.44
C HIS A 409 33.89 28.02 22.02
N ARG A 410 33.79 27.05 22.93
CA ARG A 410 33.38 25.68 22.61
C ARG A 410 32.17 25.27 23.42
N TRP A 411 31.26 24.57 22.76
CA TRP A 411 30.20 23.84 23.44
C TRP A 411 30.78 22.62 24.16
N THR A 412 30.22 22.29 25.32
CA THR A 412 30.60 21.13 26.13
C THR A 412 29.51 20.07 26.07
N SER A 413 29.86 18.85 25.69
CA SER A 413 28.92 17.72 25.68
C SER A 413 28.67 17.23 27.10
N THR A 414 27.40 16.95 27.39
CA THR A 414 27.00 16.28 28.64
C THR A 414 27.08 14.76 28.56
N GLN A 415 27.40 14.22 27.37
CA GLN A 415 27.33 12.80 27.01
C GLN A 415 25.92 12.18 27.11
N GLN A 416 24.90 13.00 27.39
CA GLN A 416 23.51 12.55 27.45
C GLN A 416 22.82 12.66 26.11
N HIS A 417 21.97 11.68 25.82
CA HIS A 417 21.11 11.65 24.65
C HIS A 417 19.67 11.97 25.04
N ALA A 418 19.16 13.08 24.52
CA ALA A 418 17.81 13.57 24.75
C ALA A 418 16.91 13.31 23.55
N LYS A 419 15.67 12.95 23.86
CA LYS A 419 14.55 12.87 22.93
C LYS A 419 13.79 14.19 22.82
N SER A 420 13.75 14.98 23.89
CA SER A 420 13.10 16.30 23.91
C SER A 420 14.12 17.43 23.92
N GLN A 421 13.65 18.64 23.63
CA GLN A 421 14.42 19.86 23.95
C GLN A 421 14.67 19.93 25.47
N PRO A 422 15.81 20.50 25.91
CA PRO A 422 16.12 20.68 27.32
C PRO A 422 15.36 21.89 27.89
N THR A 423 15.16 21.89 29.20
CA THR A 423 14.66 23.05 29.93
C THR A 423 15.49 23.24 31.18
N CYS A 424 15.88 24.47 31.47
CA CYS A 424 16.68 24.79 32.65
C CYS A 424 16.08 25.96 33.42
N LEU A 425 16.29 25.94 34.73
CA LEU A 425 16.02 27.08 35.60
C LEU A 425 16.99 27.12 36.78
N ILE A 426 16.96 28.22 37.52
CA ILE A 426 17.60 28.35 38.84
C ILE A 426 16.58 28.17 39.96
N TRP A 427 16.91 27.38 40.99
CA TRP A 427 16.09 27.23 42.20
C TRP A 427 16.94 26.98 43.44
N GLY A 428 16.29 26.80 44.60
CA GLY A 428 16.90 26.41 45.86
C GLY A 428 17.64 27.52 46.60
N ASN A 429 17.96 27.25 47.87
CA ASN A 429 18.84 28.08 48.69
C ASN A 429 19.84 27.19 49.46
N PRO A 430 21.13 27.13 49.07
CA PRO A 430 21.80 27.94 48.02
C PRO A 430 21.28 27.68 46.60
N LYS A 431 21.39 28.71 45.75
CA LYS A 431 20.96 28.67 44.34
C LYS A 431 21.72 27.60 43.57
N ARG A 432 20.99 26.79 42.80
CA ARG A 432 21.53 25.82 41.85
C ARG A 432 20.86 25.99 40.50
N LEU A 433 21.64 25.76 39.44
CA LEU A 433 21.09 25.55 38.11
C LEU A 433 20.65 24.10 38.02
N GLY A 434 19.57 23.82 37.33
CA GLY A 434 19.37 22.46 36.85
C GLY A 434 18.69 22.37 35.52
N VAL A 435 18.91 21.21 34.93
CA VAL A 435 18.67 20.92 33.52
C VAL A 435 17.83 19.67 33.45
N PHE A 436 16.68 19.78 32.79
CA PHE A 436 15.71 18.72 32.64
C PHE A 436 15.56 18.36 31.16
N TYR A 437 15.40 17.07 30.88
CA TYR A 437 15.09 16.59 29.54
C TYR A 437 14.39 15.24 29.59
N ILE A 438 13.82 14.84 28.45
CA ILE A 438 13.24 13.51 28.27
C ILE A 438 14.24 12.65 27.51
N ARG A 439 14.65 11.52 28.08
CA ARG A 439 15.56 10.54 27.45
C ARG A 439 14.82 9.70 26.39
N ASP A 440 15.56 8.97 25.56
CA ASP A 440 15.01 8.14 24.47
C ASP A 440 13.92 7.15 24.91
N ASP A 441 14.07 6.58 26.11
CA ASP A 441 13.12 5.70 26.77
C ASP A 441 11.92 6.44 27.39
N ARG A 442 11.79 7.74 27.09
CA ARG A 442 10.75 8.68 27.56
C ARG A 442 10.83 9.04 29.03
N THR A 443 11.90 8.69 29.72
CA THR A 443 12.05 8.99 31.14
C THR A 443 12.45 10.46 31.35
N VAL A 444 11.86 11.12 32.34
CA VAL A 444 12.31 12.44 32.81
C VAL A 444 13.65 12.30 33.52
N MET A 445 14.65 13.05 33.05
CA MET A 445 16.00 13.09 33.60
C MET A 445 16.32 14.50 34.08
N THR A 446 17.14 14.62 35.12
CA THR A 446 17.63 15.91 35.60
C THR A 446 19.07 15.82 36.09
N ASN A 447 19.75 16.97 36.10
CA ASN A 447 21.04 17.17 36.75
C ASN A 447 21.10 18.63 37.26
N SER A 448 21.80 18.85 38.36
CA SER A 448 21.97 20.17 38.96
C SER A 448 23.43 20.55 39.13
N LEU A 449 23.72 21.83 38.91
CA LEU A 449 25.01 22.47 39.18
C LEU A 449 24.87 23.26 40.47
N LEU A 450 25.61 22.84 41.49
CA LEU A 450 25.64 23.48 42.81
C LEU A 450 27.08 23.76 43.21
N ASN A 451 27.36 24.99 43.64
CA ASN A 451 28.71 25.43 44.05
C ASN A 451 29.80 25.11 43.00
N GLY A 452 29.47 25.31 41.72
CA GLY A 452 30.40 25.09 40.60
C GLY A 452 30.64 23.62 40.22
N THR A 453 29.98 22.66 40.89
CA THR A 453 30.11 21.22 40.60
C THR A 453 28.79 20.66 40.09
N TRP A 454 28.82 19.97 38.94
CA TRP A 454 27.68 19.22 38.44
C TRP A 454 27.48 17.96 39.29
N GLY A 455 26.24 17.64 39.61
CA GLY A 455 25.87 16.34 40.17
C GLY A 455 25.86 15.24 39.12
N ASP A 456 25.38 14.07 39.55
CA ASP A 456 25.08 12.97 38.65
C ASP A 456 23.72 13.18 37.95
N TRP A 457 23.59 12.62 36.75
CA TRP A 457 22.29 12.57 36.07
C TRP A 457 21.36 11.60 36.79
N GLU A 458 20.28 12.13 37.35
CA GLU A 458 19.27 11.37 38.08
C GLU A 458 17.99 11.21 37.26
N THR A 459 17.28 10.11 37.51
CA THR A 459 15.97 9.86 36.91
C THR A 459 14.86 10.26 37.85
N LEU A 460 13.85 10.95 37.34
CA LEU A 460 12.60 11.18 38.06
C LEU A 460 11.54 10.11 37.75
N GLY A 461 11.86 9.10 36.92
CA GLY A 461 11.03 7.89 36.70
C GLY A 461 9.82 8.03 35.77
N ALA A 462 9.11 9.17 35.74
CA ALA A 462 7.91 9.31 34.92
C ALA A 462 8.17 9.23 33.40
N LYS A 463 7.20 8.67 32.67
CA LYS A 463 7.24 8.52 31.20
C LYS A 463 6.52 9.67 30.52
N ALA A 464 7.29 10.60 29.97
CA ALA A 464 6.80 11.82 29.36
C ALA A 464 6.56 11.68 27.84
N GLY A 465 5.46 12.26 27.38
CA GLY A 465 5.11 12.47 25.98
C GLY A 465 5.26 13.94 25.54
N SER A 466 5.69 14.85 26.42
CA SER A 466 6.04 16.24 26.13
C SER A 466 7.42 16.57 26.69
N THR A 467 7.97 17.74 26.35
CA THR A 467 9.05 18.37 27.14
C THR A 467 8.62 18.54 28.60
N ALA A 468 9.59 18.60 29.50
CA ALA A 468 9.37 18.96 30.90
C ALA A 468 9.20 20.49 30.98
N VAL A 469 8.15 20.94 31.66
CA VAL A 469 7.88 22.36 31.87
C VAL A 469 8.03 22.67 33.35
N LEU A 470 8.72 23.77 33.64
CA LEU A 470 9.17 24.12 34.99
C LEU A 470 8.46 25.38 35.45
N CYS A 471 8.12 25.45 36.74
CA CYS A 471 7.86 26.73 37.40
C CYS A 471 8.56 26.80 38.76
N LEU A 472 8.96 28.01 39.14
CA LEU A 472 9.62 28.31 40.40
C LEU A 472 8.61 28.86 41.38
N GLU A 473 8.47 28.21 42.53
CA GLU A 473 7.77 28.76 43.68
C GLU A 473 8.77 29.56 44.53
N ALA A 474 8.73 30.89 44.39
CA ALA A 474 9.76 31.76 44.97
C ALA A 474 9.81 31.72 46.51
N GLN A 475 8.65 31.61 47.19
CA GLN A 475 8.57 31.66 48.65
C GLN A 475 9.34 30.52 49.32
N ASN A 476 9.23 29.30 48.78
CA ASN A 476 9.85 28.09 49.33
C ASN A 476 11.12 27.68 48.58
N ALA A 477 11.54 28.46 47.58
CA ALA A 477 12.63 28.14 46.65
C ALA A 477 12.48 26.75 46.01
N ALA A 478 11.23 26.31 45.80
CA ALA A 478 10.87 25.00 45.28
C ALA A 478 10.70 25.05 43.75
N VAL A 479 11.13 23.99 43.06
CA VAL A 479 10.88 23.82 41.63
C VAL A 479 9.78 22.79 41.44
N HIS A 480 8.83 23.12 40.59
CA HIS A 480 7.80 22.20 40.11
C HIS A 480 8.13 21.77 38.68
N VAL A 481 8.02 20.47 38.43
CA VAL A 481 8.24 19.83 37.13
C VAL A 481 6.93 19.23 36.67
N TRP A 482 6.52 19.60 35.46
CA TRP A 482 5.27 19.21 34.85
C TRP A 482 5.52 18.52 33.52
N ILE A 483 4.80 17.43 33.29
CA ILE A 483 4.83 16.70 32.01
C ILE A 483 3.43 16.30 31.59
N ARG A 484 3.25 16.10 30.28
CA ARG A 484 2.18 15.26 29.76
C ARG A 484 2.72 13.84 29.64
N GLU A 485 2.06 12.86 30.27
CA GLU A 485 2.51 11.47 30.19
C GLU A 485 2.35 10.87 28.79
N ASP A 486 3.08 9.80 28.51
CA ASP A 486 3.03 9.12 27.22
C ASP A 486 2.05 7.93 27.15
N THR A 487 0.99 7.94 27.94
CA THR A 487 -0.06 6.91 27.84
C THR A 487 -1.13 7.33 26.82
N ARG A 488 -2.15 6.47 26.60
CA ARG A 488 -3.36 6.88 25.86
C ARG A 488 -4.18 7.94 26.59
N ALA A 489 -4.07 8.03 27.91
CA ALA A 489 -4.83 8.99 28.71
C ALA A 489 -4.25 10.41 28.60
N LYS A 490 -2.92 10.53 28.35
CA LYS A 490 -2.22 11.82 28.20
C LYS A 490 -2.47 12.75 29.40
N LEU A 491 -2.43 12.19 30.60
CA LEU A 491 -2.57 12.93 31.85
C LEU A 491 -1.40 13.91 32.06
N ILE A 492 -1.69 15.05 32.72
CA ILE A 492 -0.65 15.97 33.22
C ILE A 492 -0.20 15.47 34.59
N GLN A 493 1.06 15.08 34.69
CA GLN A 493 1.68 14.67 35.95
C GLN A 493 2.59 15.77 36.47
N HIS A 494 2.74 15.79 37.79
CA HIS A 494 3.49 16.79 38.53
C HIS A 494 4.42 16.12 39.55
N ASN A 495 5.61 16.67 39.69
CA ASN A 495 6.53 16.38 40.78
C ASN A 495 7.25 17.69 41.16
N TYR A 496 7.74 17.80 42.39
CA TYR A 496 8.41 19.00 42.85
C TYR A 496 9.56 18.67 43.78
N TRP A 497 10.51 19.58 43.88
CA TRP A 497 11.63 19.49 44.79
C TRP A 497 11.40 20.38 45.99
N GLU A 498 11.61 19.85 47.20
CA GLU A 498 11.34 20.57 48.44
C GLU A 498 12.63 20.96 49.16
N ASN A 499 12.83 22.26 49.41
CA ASN A 499 14.06 22.78 50.02
C ASN A 499 14.32 22.23 51.43
N SER A 500 13.25 21.95 52.20
CA SER A 500 13.34 21.38 53.55
C SER A 500 13.94 19.97 53.56
N ARG A 501 13.71 19.18 52.50
CA ARG A 501 14.23 17.81 52.33
C ARG A 501 15.52 17.77 51.51
N ASN A 502 15.79 18.82 50.75
CA ASN A 502 16.81 18.85 49.70
C ASN A 502 16.65 17.65 48.74
N ASP A 503 15.41 17.24 48.48
CA ASP A 503 15.08 16.06 47.69
C ASP A 503 13.75 16.25 46.95
N TRP A 504 13.54 15.43 45.92
CA TRP A 504 12.29 15.34 45.16
C TRP A 504 11.18 14.74 46.02
N HIS A 505 9.97 15.27 45.87
CA HIS A 505 8.80 14.82 46.62
C HIS A 505 8.33 13.45 46.14
N THR A 506 8.87 12.40 46.78
CA THR A 506 8.62 10.99 46.46
C THR A 506 7.75 10.30 47.51
N VAL A 507 6.66 10.95 47.96
CA VAL A 507 5.77 10.37 49.01
C VAL A 507 5.14 9.03 48.58
N THR A 508 5.20 8.69 47.29
CA THR A 508 5.11 7.32 46.77
C THR A 508 6.16 7.15 45.65
N PRO A 509 6.50 5.92 45.21
CA PRO A 509 7.38 5.71 44.04
C PRO A 509 6.81 6.23 42.70
N SER A 510 5.78 7.08 42.73
CA SER A 510 5.02 7.61 41.61
C SER A 510 4.83 9.12 41.76
N TRP A 511 4.95 9.84 40.63
CA TRP A 511 4.55 11.24 40.50
C TRP A 511 3.11 11.46 40.95
N GLU A 512 2.73 12.70 41.24
CA GLU A 512 1.34 13.00 41.60
C GLU A 512 0.37 12.59 40.49
N PRO A 513 -0.81 12.05 40.84
CA PRO A 513 -1.79 11.60 39.86
C PRO A 513 -2.17 12.69 38.86
N GLY A 514 -2.47 12.24 37.65
CA GLY A 514 -2.91 13.08 36.54
C GLY A 514 -3.99 14.10 36.89
N ILE A 515 -3.75 15.39 36.66
CA ILE A 515 -4.74 16.45 36.95
C ILE A 515 -5.77 16.66 35.82
N ASN A 516 -5.73 15.86 34.74
CA ASN A 516 -6.63 16.02 33.59
C ASN A 516 -7.98 15.31 33.79
N GLY A 517 -9.06 16.02 33.45
CA GLY A 517 -10.42 15.48 33.34
C GLY A 517 -10.76 15.03 31.91
N VAL A 518 -12.06 14.87 31.61
CA VAL A 518 -12.53 14.53 30.24
C VAL A 518 -12.22 15.66 29.25
N GLU A 519 -12.19 16.89 29.73
CA GLU A 519 -12.03 18.13 28.98
C GLU A 519 -10.64 18.28 28.35
N ALA A 520 -9.58 17.86 29.06
CA ALA A 520 -8.19 17.91 28.61
C ALA A 520 -7.67 16.56 28.08
N LYS A 521 -8.57 15.59 27.86
CA LYS A 521 -8.20 14.22 27.47
C LYS A 521 -7.68 14.17 26.03
N GLY A 522 -6.53 13.51 25.85
CA GLY A 522 -5.89 13.43 24.54
C GLY A 522 -5.20 14.73 24.10
N ALA A 523 -4.85 15.59 25.06
CA ALA A 523 -4.03 16.78 24.84
C ALA A 523 -2.80 16.49 23.98
N HIS A 524 -2.43 17.44 23.12
CA HIS A 524 -1.32 17.28 22.18
C HIS A 524 -0.12 18.20 22.44
N SER A 525 -0.28 19.30 23.19
CA SER A 525 0.79 20.21 23.57
C SER A 525 1.52 19.75 24.84
N ALA A 526 2.67 20.36 25.13
CA ALA A 526 3.17 20.47 26.50
C ALA A 526 2.20 21.32 27.35
N PRO A 527 2.12 21.11 28.68
CA PRO A 527 1.40 22.03 29.56
C PRO A 527 2.18 23.34 29.70
N ALA A 528 1.50 24.48 29.81
CA ALA A 528 2.10 25.72 30.30
C ALA A 528 1.75 25.90 31.77
N VAL A 529 2.73 26.23 32.60
CA VAL A 529 2.55 26.37 34.04
C VAL A 529 3.13 27.68 34.55
N ALA A 530 2.43 28.29 35.50
CA ALA A 530 2.95 29.43 36.24
C ALA A 530 2.67 29.24 37.72
N CYS A 531 3.71 29.48 38.51
CA CYS A 531 3.65 29.52 39.96
C CYS A 531 3.34 30.97 40.37
N ARG A 532 2.28 31.20 41.16
CA ARG A 532 1.95 32.52 41.69
C ARG A 532 2.71 32.78 42.98
N ASN A 533 3.47 33.88 43.03
CA ASN A 533 4.28 34.20 44.20
C ASN A 533 3.46 34.66 45.41
N SER A 534 2.33 35.37 45.25
CA SER A 534 1.50 35.84 46.38
C SER A 534 0.85 34.71 47.18
N THR A 535 0.44 33.67 46.45
CA THR A 535 -0.50 32.66 46.92
C THR A 535 0.10 31.27 46.91
N THR A 536 1.32 31.06 46.40
CA THR A 536 1.96 29.74 46.23
C THR A 536 1.08 28.73 45.49
N THR A 537 0.18 29.22 44.62
CA THR A 537 -0.68 28.37 43.79
C THR A 537 -0.10 28.18 42.40
N ASN A 538 -0.34 27.01 41.82
CA ASN A 538 0.01 26.71 40.44
C ASN A 538 -1.22 26.88 39.53
N ASP A 539 -1.02 27.55 38.39
CA ASP A 539 -1.98 27.66 37.31
C ASP A 539 -1.42 26.87 36.10
N VAL A 540 -2.29 26.07 35.47
CA VAL A 540 -1.92 25.17 34.36
C VAL A 540 -2.81 25.43 33.16
N ILE A 541 -2.20 25.53 31.98
CA ILE A 541 -2.89 25.58 30.68
C ILE A 541 -2.48 24.39 29.83
N ILE A 542 -3.45 23.79 29.14
CA ILE A 542 -3.19 22.76 28.14
C ILE A 542 -4.16 22.87 26.96
N TYR A 543 -3.68 22.49 25.78
CA TYR A 543 -4.54 22.32 24.61
C TYR A 543 -5.08 20.89 24.54
N ASP A 544 -6.40 20.77 24.39
CA ASP A 544 -7.04 19.48 24.10
C ASP A 544 -6.62 18.93 22.72
N LYS A 545 -7.19 17.81 22.27
CA LYS A 545 -6.88 17.23 20.96
C LYS A 545 -7.20 18.14 19.76
N LEU A 546 -8.07 19.13 19.91
CA LEU A 546 -8.52 20.03 18.84
C LEU A 546 -7.73 21.34 18.82
N GLY A 547 -7.07 21.70 19.92
CA GLY A 547 -6.38 22.97 20.11
C GLY A 547 -7.12 23.94 21.03
N SER A 548 -8.19 23.52 21.70
CA SER A 548 -8.92 24.38 22.64
C SER A 548 -8.14 24.50 23.96
N PRO A 549 -7.91 25.73 24.45
CA PRO A 549 -7.15 25.96 25.67
C PRO A 549 -8.03 25.81 26.91
N TYR A 550 -7.56 25.00 27.85
CA TYR A 550 -8.17 24.83 29.15
C TYR A 550 -7.22 25.29 30.24
N HIS A 551 -7.70 26.16 31.11
CA HIS A 551 -7.01 26.65 32.30
C HIS A 551 -7.54 25.97 33.57
N ARG A 552 -6.65 25.63 34.50
CA ARG A 552 -7.00 25.16 35.84
C ARG A 552 -6.05 25.74 36.88
N GLN A 553 -6.61 26.13 38.02
CA GLN A 553 -5.86 26.70 39.14
C GLN A 553 -5.94 25.80 40.39
N TRP A 554 -4.86 25.75 41.15
CA TRP A 554 -4.82 25.19 42.50
C TRP A 554 -5.45 26.15 43.52
N LEU A 555 -6.40 25.67 44.33
CA LEU A 555 -7.12 26.49 45.30
C LEU A 555 -6.68 26.14 46.73
N ASN A 556 -5.77 26.94 47.30
CA ASN A 556 -5.22 26.72 48.65
C ASN A 556 -6.29 26.63 49.74
N ASN A 557 -7.29 27.53 49.72
CA ASN A 557 -8.37 27.55 50.71
C ASN A 557 -9.24 26.27 50.72
N ARG A 558 -9.17 25.46 49.66
CA ARG A 558 -9.93 24.21 49.53
C ARG A 558 -9.03 22.98 49.41
N ASN A 559 -7.71 23.17 49.46
CA ASN A 559 -6.68 22.15 49.27
C ASN A 559 -6.97 21.21 48.07
N ARG A 560 -7.38 21.80 46.94
CA ARG A 560 -7.77 21.05 45.74
C ARG A 560 -7.64 21.90 44.48
N TRP A 561 -7.57 21.23 43.33
CA TRP A 561 -7.75 21.87 42.04
C TRP A 561 -9.18 22.37 41.83
N GLY A 562 -9.31 23.57 41.26
CA GLY A 562 -10.57 24.15 40.76
C GLY A 562 -11.12 23.41 39.53
N PRO A 563 -12.20 23.89 38.90
CA PRO A 563 -12.68 23.35 37.63
C PRO A 563 -11.77 23.76 36.46
N TRP A 564 -11.85 23.02 35.34
CA TRP A 564 -11.26 23.44 34.07
C TRP A 564 -12.12 24.52 33.44
N ASN A 565 -11.50 25.63 33.03
CA ASN A 565 -12.16 26.74 32.34
C ASN A 565 -11.61 26.87 30.92
N SER A 566 -12.50 26.93 29.93
CA SER A 566 -12.09 27.19 28.54
C SER A 566 -11.74 28.67 28.37
N LEU A 567 -10.63 28.97 27.69
CA LEU A 567 -10.30 30.35 27.29
C LEU A 567 -10.84 30.70 25.90
N GLY A 568 -11.59 29.79 25.27
CA GLY A 568 -12.12 29.96 23.91
C GLY A 568 -11.04 29.83 22.83
N GLY A 569 -11.45 29.73 21.56
CA GLY A 569 -10.54 29.65 20.42
C GLY A 569 -9.88 28.27 20.19
N PHE A 570 -9.02 28.22 19.16
CA PHE A 570 -8.23 27.05 18.80
C PHE A 570 -6.80 27.47 18.46
N TYR A 571 -5.82 26.83 19.07
CA TYR A 571 -4.42 27.19 19.00
C TYR A 571 -3.54 26.06 18.47
N VAL A 572 -2.31 26.42 18.11
CA VAL A 572 -1.25 25.53 17.60
C VAL A 572 0.07 25.84 18.29
N GLY A 573 0.97 24.85 18.33
CA GLY A 573 2.20 24.93 19.12
C GLY A 573 1.94 24.68 20.61
N ASP A 574 2.91 25.02 21.44
CA ASP A 574 2.75 24.95 22.90
C ASP A 574 2.17 26.26 23.46
N PRO A 575 1.31 26.20 24.49
CA PRO A 575 0.85 27.39 25.20
C PRO A 575 2.02 28.08 25.91
N VAL A 576 1.94 29.40 26.06
CA VAL A 576 2.89 30.18 26.86
C VAL A 576 2.12 30.90 27.96
N LEU A 577 2.60 30.76 29.20
CA LEU A 577 1.98 31.34 30.39
C LEU A 577 3.07 31.99 31.25
N VAL A 578 2.87 33.26 31.60
CA VAL A 578 3.80 34.01 32.45
C VAL A 578 3.07 34.71 33.59
N SER A 579 3.78 34.99 34.69
CA SER A 579 3.28 35.69 35.87
C SER A 579 4.06 36.99 36.11
N PRO A 580 3.74 38.10 35.42
CA PRO A 580 4.51 39.36 35.53
C PRO A 580 4.46 40.02 36.90
N ALA A 581 3.36 39.84 37.62
CA ALA A 581 3.14 40.39 38.95
C ALA A 581 2.50 39.34 39.85
N ASP A 582 2.53 39.58 41.16
CA ASP A 582 2.18 38.59 42.18
C ASP A 582 0.77 37.99 42.03
N ASP A 583 -0.18 38.70 41.42
CA ASP A 583 -1.57 38.25 41.23
C ASP A 583 -2.05 38.20 39.77
N ARG A 584 -1.16 38.38 38.79
CA ARG A 584 -1.53 38.45 37.37
C ARG A 584 -0.88 37.33 36.56
N LEU A 585 -1.68 36.70 35.71
CA LEU A 585 -1.20 35.80 34.67
C LEU A 585 -1.52 36.30 33.28
N ASP A 586 -0.63 35.99 32.35
CA ASP A 586 -0.75 36.33 30.95
C ASP A 586 -0.51 35.08 30.09
N PHE A 587 -1.56 34.66 29.38
CA PHE A 587 -1.54 33.59 28.40
C PHE A 587 -1.29 34.14 27.00
N PHE A 588 -0.46 33.42 26.25
CA PHE A 588 -0.22 33.64 24.84
C PHE A 588 -0.41 32.35 24.05
N GLY A 589 -1.17 32.42 22.97
CA GLY A 589 -1.40 31.31 22.05
C GLY A 589 -1.40 31.75 20.59
N VAL A 590 -0.83 30.92 19.71
CA VAL A 590 -0.85 31.17 18.26
C VAL A 590 -2.12 30.58 17.67
N SER A 591 -2.96 31.44 17.10
CA SER A 591 -4.24 31.05 16.52
C SER A 591 -4.06 30.01 15.41
N LYS A 592 -4.85 28.93 15.46
CA LYS A 592 -4.79 27.85 14.47
C LYS A 592 -5.18 28.30 13.06
N SER A 593 -6.13 29.22 12.94
CA SER A 593 -6.68 29.69 11.67
C SER A 593 -5.89 30.84 11.06
N SER A 594 -5.64 31.89 11.84
CA SER A 594 -4.99 33.12 11.38
C SER A 594 -3.48 33.13 11.55
N LYS A 595 -2.93 32.25 12.41
CA LYS A 595 -1.53 32.31 12.88
C LYS A 595 -1.17 33.61 13.59
N SER A 596 -2.16 34.41 13.98
CA SER A 596 -1.96 35.59 14.82
C SER A 596 -1.71 35.21 16.28
N LEU A 597 -1.07 36.10 17.03
CA LEU A 597 -0.81 35.88 18.45
C LEU A 597 -1.98 36.43 19.26
N VAL A 598 -2.60 35.58 20.07
CA VAL A 598 -3.69 35.99 20.98
C VAL A 598 -3.16 36.07 22.40
N HIS A 599 -3.56 37.14 23.09
CA HIS A 599 -3.24 37.41 24.49
C HIS A 599 -4.50 37.39 25.34
N THR A 600 -4.43 36.81 26.53
CA THR A 600 -5.51 36.86 27.54
C THR A 600 -4.86 36.92 28.91
N SER A 601 -5.33 37.81 29.78
CA SER A 601 -4.81 37.93 31.14
C SER A 601 -5.90 37.74 32.18
N TRP A 602 -5.52 37.37 33.40
CA TRP A 602 -6.45 37.29 34.53
C TRP A 602 -5.76 37.51 35.86
N THR A 603 -6.57 37.95 36.82
CA THR A 603 -6.20 38.00 38.24
C THR A 603 -7.19 37.18 39.06
N ILE A 604 -6.79 36.77 40.26
CA ILE A 604 -7.66 35.99 41.17
C ILE A 604 -8.95 36.76 41.51
N GLY A 605 -8.85 38.09 41.65
CA GLY A 605 -9.98 38.95 42.05
C GLY A 605 -10.86 39.48 40.92
N SER A 606 -10.33 39.58 39.69
CA SER A 606 -11.03 40.24 38.56
C SER A 606 -11.44 39.27 37.44
N GLY A 607 -11.00 38.01 37.48
CA GLY A 607 -11.32 37.03 36.44
C GLY A 607 -10.57 37.28 35.13
N TYR A 608 -11.07 36.69 34.05
CA TYR A 608 -10.46 36.76 32.72
C TYR A 608 -10.76 38.07 31.99
N SER A 609 -9.74 38.64 31.35
CA SER A 609 -9.90 39.68 30.34
C SER A 609 -10.53 39.13 29.08
N ASP A 610 -11.02 40.02 28.21
CA ASP A 610 -11.29 39.64 26.82
C ASP A 610 -9.99 39.19 26.14
N SER A 611 -10.10 38.17 25.29
CA SER A 611 -8.98 37.74 24.46
C SER A 611 -8.70 38.77 23.37
N ARG A 612 -7.45 39.24 23.30
CA ARG A 612 -7.00 40.24 22.33
C ARG A 612 -6.14 39.60 21.26
N ASP A 613 -6.56 39.75 20.00
CA ASP A 613 -5.70 39.43 18.86
C ASP A 613 -4.65 40.53 18.69
N LEU A 614 -3.37 40.16 18.80
CA LEU A 614 -2.23 41.06 18.61
C LEU A 614 -1.80 41.15 17.14
N ASN A 615 -2.57 40.59 16.21
CA ASN A 615 -2.33 40.51 14.78
C ASN A 615 -1.05 39.73 14.42
N GLY A 616 -0.65 39.84 13.16
CA GLY A 616 0.52 39.16 12.59
C GLY A 616 0.22 37.74 12.09
N SER A 617 1.25 37.11 11.53
CA SER A 617 1.22 35.71 11.10
C SER A 617 2.56 35.07 11.45
N TRP A 618 2.52 34.16 12.42
CA TRP A 618 3.69 33.72 13.15
C TRP A 618 4.05 32.26 12.88
N LYS A 619 5.35 32.01 12.76
CA LYS A 619 5.93 30.70 12.44
C LYS A 619 6.43 29.96 13.68
N SER A 620 6.54 30.64 14.82
CA SER A 620 6.97 30.04 16.10
C SER A 620 6.00 30.34 17.23
N VAL A 621 6.16 29.63 18.36
CA VAL A 621 5.64 30.08 19.66
C VAL A 621 6.35 31.39 20.07
N PRO A 622 5.71 32.24 20.90
CA PRO A 622 6.37 33.44 21.42
C PRO A 622 7.36 33.08 22.54
N SER A 623 8.38 33.91 22.72
CA SER A 623 9.15 33.98 23.96
C SER A 623 8.85 35.31 24.65
N VAL A 624 8.63 35.27 25.96
CA VAL A 624 8.18 36.42 26.74
C VAL A 624 9.17 36.68 27.87
N ALA A 625 9.75 37.89 27.90
CA ALA A 625 10.64 38.34 28.96
C ALA A 625 9.92 39.33 29.89
N MET A 626 10.03 39.12 31.19
CA MET A 626 9.52 40.03 32.23
C MET A 626 10.63 41.02 32.62
N THR A 627 10.66 42.17 31.97
CA THR A 627 11.77 43.13 32.09
C THR A 627 11.59 44.10 33.25
N ALA A 628 10.37 44.36 33.66
CA ALA A 628 10.01 45.09 34.88
C ALA A 628 8.71 44.53 35.45
N SER A 629 8.35 44.89 36.70
CA SER A 629 7.17 44.34 37.40
C SER A 629 5.84 44.53 36.65
N ASP A 630 5.78 45.47 35.70
CA ASP A 630 4.62 45.72 34.84
C ASP A 630 4.99 45.82 33.36
N ARG A 631 6.08 45.17 32.93
CA ARG A 631 6.48 45.14 31.52
C ARG A 631 6.73 43.72 31.02
N LEU A 632 6.04 43.36 29.95
CA LEU A 632 6.32 42.17 29.15
C LEU A 632 6.89 42.57 27.80
N ASP A 633 7.99 41.92 27.41
CA ASP A 633 8.55 42.02 26.06
C ASP A 633 8.37 40.67 25.36
N VAL A 634 7.60 40.67 24.28
CA VAL A 634 7.23 39.47 23.51
C VAL A 634 8.05 39.44 22.22
N PHE A 635 8.69 38.30 21.96
CA PHE A 635 9.49 38.03 20.78
C PHE A 635 8.94 36.83 20.03
N ILE A 636 8.83 36.92 18.71
CA ILE A 636 8.22 35.85 17.91
C ILE A 636 8.76 35.85 16.48
N LEU A 637 8.81 34.68 15.84
CA LEU A 637 9.32 34.53 14.48
C LEU A 637 8.20 34.70 13.44
N SER A 638 8.43 35.56 12.45
CA SER A 638 7.53 35.76 11.31
C SER A 638 7.60 34.59 10.31
N GLN A 639 6.63 34.51 9.39
CA GLN A 639 6.65 33.54 8.29
C GLN A 639 7.89 33.68 7.38
N SER A 640 8.42 34.89 7.24
CA SER A 640 9.66 35.18 6.49
C SER A 640 10.94 34.86 7.27
N GLY A 641 10.83 34.40 8.52
CA GLY A 641 11.98 34.03 9.34
C GLY A 641 12.69 35.22 9.98
N THR A 642 12.01 36.33 10.22
CA THR A 642 12.55 37.48 10.98
C THR A 642 11.95 37.54 12.39
N VAL A 643 12.75 37.96 13.38
CA VAL A 643 12.31 38.11 14.77
C VAL A 643 11.61 39.47 14.95
N HIS A 644 10.39 39.41 15.46
CA HIS A 644 9.55 40.58 15.76
C HIS A 644 9.39 40.75 17.26
N HIS A 645 9.24 42.00 17.69
CA HIS A 645 9.07 42.38 19.09
C HIS A 645 7.81 43.24 19.29
N ARG A 646 7.15 43.06 20.44
CA ARG A 646 6.11 43.97 20.93
C ARG A 646 6.10 43.97 22.45
N ALA A 647 5.82 45.13 23.05
CA ALA A 647 5.81 45.28 24.50
C ALA A 647 4.41 45.57 25.05
N LEU A 648 4.16 45.11 26.27
CA LEU A 648 3.02 45.45 27.10
C LEU A 648 3.51 46.28 28.28
N LEU A 649 3.03 47.51 28.39
CA LEU A 649 3.35 48.45 29.46
C LEU A 649 2.12 48.60 30.36
N GLY A 650 2.18 48.01 31.56
CA GLY A 650 1.03 47.84 32.43
C GLY A 650 -0.06 47.02 31.74
N SER A 651 -1.14 47.68 31.34
CA SER A 651 -2.26 47.09 30.60
C SER A 651 -2.31 47.50 29.12
N THR A 652 -1.33 48.26 28.64
CA THR A 652 -1.36 48.88 27.30
C THR A 652 -0.26 48.31 26.39
N TRP A 653 -0.68 47.70 25.29
CA TRP A 653 0.23 47.24 24.24
C TRP A 653 0.80 48.42 23.44
N THR A 654 2.07 48.34 23.04
CA THR A 654 2.63 49.23 22.02
C THR A 654 1.88 49.08 20.69
N SER A 655 1.93 50.10 19.83
CA SER A 655 1.04 50.22 18.65
C SER A 655 1.19 49.07 17.65
N GLU A 656 2.40 48.75 17.21
CA GLU A 656 2.68 47.75 16.17
C GLU A 656 3.83 46.82 16.57
N TRP A 657 3.96 45.71 15.85
CA TRP A 657 5.14 44.83 15.92
C TRP A 657 6.35 45.51 15.29
N SER A 658 7.50 45.43 15.96
CA SER A 658 8.79 45.94 15.48
C SER A 658 9.65 44.80 14.94
N ASP A 659 10.08 44.86 13.67
CA ASP A 659 11.05 43.92 13.11
C ASP A 659 12.45 44.28 13.63
N LEU A 660 13.11 43.35 14.32
CA LEU A 660 14.45 43.56 14.88
C LEU A 660 15.58 43.36 13.86
N ASN A 661 15.23 43.03 12.62
CA ASN A 661 16.13 42.69 11.52
C ASN A 661 17.09 41.54 11.89
N ILE A 662 16.56 40.53 12.59
CA ILE A 662 17.26 39.29 12.94
C ILE A 662 16.61 38.15 12.16
N SER A 663 17.37 37.54 11.24
CA SER A 663 16.94 36.33 10.54
C SER A 663 17.20 35.09 11.40
N ALA A 664 16.21 34.23 11.56
CA ALA A 664 16.29 33.03 12.38
C ALA A 664 15.47 31.86 11.79
N THR A 665 15.84 30.65 12.18
CA THR A 665 15.21 29.38 11.81
C THR A 665 14.52 28.69 13.01
N SER A 666 14.60 29.28 14.20
CA SER A 666 13.95 28.82 15.44
C SER A 666 13.09 29.89 16.10
N ALA A 667 12.27 29.48 17.07
CA ALA A 667 11.69 30.42 18.03
C ALA A 667 12.82 31.20 18.74
N PRO A 668 12.67 32.52 18.98
CA PRO A 668 13.63 33.29 19.76
C PRO A 668 13.55 32.93 21.23
N LEU A 669 14.69 32.87 21.93
CA LEU A 669 14.76 32.78 23.39
C LEU A 669 15.10 34.16 23.96
N ALA A 670 14.22 34.70 24.80
CA ALA A 670 14.44 35.96 25.50
C ALA A 670 14.74 35.70 26.97
N THR A 671 15.91 36.15 27.42
CA THR A 671 16.40 35.98 28.80
C THR A 671 16.65 37.35 29.41
N ARG A 672 16.17 37.60 30.63
CA ARG A 672 16.57 38.78 31.38
C ARG A 672 17.95 38.54 31.98
N LEU A 673 18.90 39.47 31.76
CA LEU A 673 20.28 39.31 32.22
C LEU A 673 20.50 39.76 33.66
N ASP A 674 19.84 40.83 34.07
CA ASP A 674 20.06 41.41 35.39
C ASP A 674 18.82 42.20 35.88
N SER A 675 18.94 42.72 37.09
CA SER A 675 18.01 43.69 37.65
C SER A 675 18.39 45.14 37.31
N SER A 676 19.13 45.38 36.22
CA SER A 676 19.52 46.73 35.82
C SER A 676 18.31 47.58 35.45
N THR A 677 18.52 48.90 35.49
CA THR A 677 17.53 49.89 35.06
C THR A 677 18.24 50.88 34.13
N PRO A 678 17.86 50.95 32.84
CA PRO A 678 16.86 50.12 32.16
C PRO A 678 17.25 48.63 32.07
N PRO A 679 16.27 47.71 32.09
CA PRO A 679 16.52 46.28 32.11
C PRO A 679 17.12 45.76 30.81
N GLN A 680 18.04 44.80 30.92
CA GLN A 680 18.70 44.16 29.78
C GLN A 680 18.09 42.81 29.43
N ILE A 681 17.90 42.60 28.12
CA ILE A 681 17.38 41.37 27.52
C ILE A 681 18.46 40.80 26.61
N MET A 682 18.75 39.52 26.78
CA MET A 682 19.51 38.74 25.84
C MET A 682 18.56 37.94 24.95
N LEU A 683 18.71 38.10 23.64
CA LEU A 683 18.02 37.31 22.63
C LEU A 683 18.96 36.27 22.05
N GLN A 684 18.53 35.02 22.07
CA GLN A 684 19.26 33.90 21.47
C GLN A 684 18.38 33.23 20.41
N VAL A 685 18.96 32.97 19.25
CA VAL A 685 18.27 32.38 18.10
C VAL A 685 19.18 31.40 17.40
N VAL A 686 18.58 30.50 16.63
CA VAL A 686 19.29 29.64 15.69
C VAL A 686 19.07 30.23 14.30
N VAL A 687 20.13 30.31 13.51
CA VAL A 687 20.08 30.84 12.14
C VAL A 687 20.28 29.74 11.10
N ALA A 688 20.24 30.10 9.82
CA ALA A 688 20.56 29.16 8.74
C ALA A 688 21.96 28.57 8.97
N GLY A 689 22.11 27.26 8.76
CA GLY A 689 23.34 26.55 9.10
C GLY A 689 23.43 26.03 10.53
N GLY A 690 22.36 26.13 11.33
CA GLY A 690 22.33 25.56 12.70
C GLY A 690 23.09 26.38 13.75
N VAL A 691 23.63 27.54 13.36
CA VAL A 691 24.46 28.39 14.21
C VAL A 691 23.61 29.10 15.26
N VAL A 692 24.03 29.03 16.53
CA VAL A 692 23.41 29.78 17.61
C VAL A 692 24.01 31.18 17.69
N MET A 693 23.16 32.19 17.62
CA MET A 693 23.53 33.59 17.69
C MET A 693 22.89 34.26 18.90
N ASN A 694 23.56 35.25 19.47
CA ASN A 694 23.02 36.09 20.54
C ASN A 694 23.11 37.58 20.20
N SER A 695 22.23 38.38 20.78
CA SER A 695 22.35 39.83 20.90
C SER A 695 21.80 40.30 22.23
N GLU A 696 22.17 41.51 22.65
CA GLU A 696 21.67 42.11 23.89
C GLU A 696 21.04 43.46 23.61
N TRP A 697 20.00 43.76 24.38
CA TRP A 697 19.11 44.86 24.17
C TRP A 697 18.73 45.49 25.50
N GLU A 698 18.67 46.81 25.49
CA GLU A 698 18.20 47.63 26.61
C GLU A 698 16.74 48.02 26.36
N ALA A 699 15.88 47.79 27.34
CA ALA A 699 14.46 48.08 27.24
C ALA A 699 14.17 49.56 27.55
N THR A 700 13.67 50.32 26.57
CA THR A 700 13.43 51.77 26.70
C THR A 700 12.06 52.06 27.31
N SER A 701 11.90 53.19 28.01
CA SER A 701 10.66 53.50 28.77
C SER A 701 9.38 53.60 27.93
N ASP A 702 9.50 53.83 26.62
CA ASP A 702 8.41 53.88 25.65
C ASP A 702 8.00 52.48 25.12
N GLY A 703 8.61 51.41 25.64
CA GLY A 703 8.35 50.03 25.23
C GLY A 703 9.18 49.59 24.02
N GLY A 704 10.11 50.40 23.55
CA GLY A 704 11.09 50.01 22.53
C GLY A 704 12.26 49.19 23.08
N LEU A 705 13.18 48.84 22.18
CA LEU A 705 14.45 48.17 22.47
C LEU A 705 15.61 48.88 21.78
N LYS A 706 16.71 49.07 22.51
CA LYS A 706 17.97 49.62 22.01
C LYS A 706 19.04 48.54 22.04
N LYS A 707 19.58 48.17 20.88
CA LYS A 707 20.64 47.15 20.77
C LYS A 707 21.92 47.62 21.49
N THR A 708 22.38 46.86 22.47
CA THR A 708 23.61 47.13 23.23
C THR A 708 24.77 46.24 22.78
N VAL A 709 24.48 44.97 22.45
CA VAL A 709 25.45 44.03 21.88
C VAL A 709 24.97 43.58 20.50
N PRO A 710 25.80 43.70 19.44
CA PRO A 710 25.44 43.25 18.11
C PRO A 710 25.21 41.73 18.07
N MET A 711 24.62 41.24 16.97
CA MET A 711 24.47 39.80 16.78
C MET A 711 25.84 39.15 16.70
N THR A 712 26.14 38.25 17.64
CA THR A 712 27.39 37.50 17.73
C THR A 712 27.13 36.00 17.80
N GLN A 713 28.03 35.22 17.21
CA GLN A 713 27.96 33.77 17.28
C GLN A 713 28.33 33.26 18.67
N ILE A 714 27.58 32.27 19.17
CA ILE A 714 27.91 31.56 20.40
C ILE A 714 28.64 30.26 20.06
N GLY A 715 29.86 30.14 20.56
CA GLY A 715 30.69 28.95 20.38
C GLY A 715 31.15 28.73 18.94
N ASP A 716 31.56 27.49 18.64
CA ASP A 716 32.16 27.07 17.37
C ASP A 716 31.16 26.77 16.25
N GLY A 717 29.86 26.99 16.46
CA GLY A 717 28.85 27.11 15.40
C GLY A 717 28.84 25.95 14.41
N LEU A 718 28.86 24.72 14.90
CA LEU A 718 29.00 23.55 14.04
C LEU A 718 27.71 23.35 13.19
N SER A 719 27.91 22.78 12.00
CA SER A 719 27.09 22.55 10.78
C SER A 719 25.54 22.60 10.75
N ASP A 720 24.99 22.49 9.52
CA ASP A 720 23.58 22.28 9.14
C ASP A 720 22.81 21.19 9.94
N ASP A 721 23.52 20.40 10.75
CA ASP A 721 23.03 19.25 11.51
C ASP A 721 22.85 19.56 13.01
N TRP A 722 22.38 20.76 13.41
CA TRP A 722 22.32 21.08 14.84
C TRP A 722 20.97 20.93 15.51
N LEU A 723 19.85 21.19 14.85
CA LEU A 723 18.55 21.17 15.55
C LEU A 723 17.44 20.69 14.62
N GLU A 724 16.87 19.51 14.91
CA GLU A 724 15.59 19.11 14.33
C GLU A 724 14.46 19.50 15.28
N VAL A 725 13.43 20.13 14.74
CA VAL A 725 12.11 20.20 15.35
C VAL A 725 11.39 18.92 14.94
N ASP A 726 11.28 17.96 15.86
CA ASP A 726 10.60 16.67 15.65
C ASP A 726 9.07 16.83 15.54
#